data_AF-A0A845RN64-F1
#
_entry.id   AF-A0A845RN64-F1
#
_cell.length_a   1.000
_cell.length_b   1.000
_cell.length_c   1.000
_cell.angle_alpha   90.00
_cell.angle_beta   90.00
_cell.angle_gamma   90.00
#
_symmetry.space_group_name_H-M   'P 1'
#
loop_
_entity.id
_entity.type
_entity.pdbx_description
1 polymer ?
#
loop_
_entity_poly.entity_id
_entity_poly.type
_entity_poly.pdbx_seq_one_letter_code
_entity_poly.pdbx_strand_id
1 'polypeptide(L)'
;MAATDVTIEHYERQAVKEVILRYCQGEHGARALNSDEHWYRGTDDINHTVALRGPADYFSTIKRGRTLYATLDILEKAVFEQDSKWDEKAGRPETPLGTLAECLAFTLSTDIDGIGDIKSLAVKQAVEAAAQFHVDYLRERGIEKNVYCLYSGGGIYVHLHHGLFAVDVGNTDLTPEARKEQFQILCKAYNQIIGEISQAFFREHPEHIGRVKFDQLNNQKRTFKTIFSIHKRLPFAVIPLDPTAIKISFERASLPLSDEVLKEGAQWYQSFDPSEKKALGPLLKDKIEAVRAATRNRPSGSTDGEISRLEEPLDLADFAPCMKNIIEKAEDYEGRHRALAILSTYLYHVGWGEDHAFDLWLEVADRCGVESRIFETTFGRVSCPRCSTMTQDTGGYPHLNLFDMGFCAPDEHCCGCRWPGDHHLQKILNENFTKQKEEEQPEGPTVLDAFSAMLEHDSEVKTDKDGSTWEWRVQKPLIKRVVKAGRMSIKAEEKAHKFLGQYKKLLGGWGISYDDLFPLPLLPRENKEEFSDEIRVKALQVLKSEDPVQYVADSCGRTVLGAEKAFKKTACCVSVQNVRQSAGLHPKLTGNSSGGKTYTIYTFAHHLPKEAVIKGSMSAKAGFYHSDGDRVLRILDDYQAGNEDLDTVIKQTTSEFHDPYSHRTVVKQQAMTLEIGSEQTWAITSVNNDQDIQVLNRGIPINVDDSVELTRKVNNRTVERYGMGEAAKLVDEQVLVSRCIFQILRDEGYIDVRIPFYDRIEWLDTSNRRNPSIFMDLVIAHTAMFRYQRAKDSGGYYLATEEDFQAAKALFTDRDGEELVKRLTRRERDVLELLVGVPEGLTRDDVAERLGIAPQQVSRIFCGRNGEGGLMQKVAIKETRLSEMLRINEEQSRTIHKNVYSLKDYDRFAGFDAVVRLKPENQKHETPRNGRNHDETKDETIQNRGTGDRETKEIKNKNKIEDRECREDISSSGHDETLLSHAEEKNGFVGFVKATDNEKDGFVNGSSCGSSPHDETKCEAEA
;
A
#
# COMPACT_ATOMS: atom_id res chain seq x y z
N MET A 1 29.42 2.24 -2.74
CA MET A 1 30.40 2.49 -1.65
C MET A 1 31.76 2.64 -2.30
N ALA A 2 32.53 3.63 -1.88
CA ALA A 2 33.93 3.77 -2.29
C ALA A 2 34.73 2.49 -1.99
N ALA A 3 35.79 2.26 -2.76
CA ALA A 3 36.76 1.24 -2.44
C ALA A 3 37.53 1.60 -1.14
N THR A 4 37.94 0.59 -0.41
CA THR A 4 38.83 0.68 0.77
C THR A 4 40.05 -0.22 0.54
N ASP A 5 41.16 0.03 1.23
CA ASP A 5 42.40 -0.75 1.06
C ASP A 5 42.16 -2.27 1.15
N VAL A 6 41.43 -2.72 2.17
CA VAL A 6 41.03 -4.15 2.36
C VAL A 6 40.24 -4.71 1.16
N THR A 7 39.41 -3.90 0.50
CA THR A 7 38.65 -4.35 -0.68
C THR A 7 39.50 -4.37 -1.95
N ILE A 8 40.43 -3.41 -2.08
CA ILE A 8 41.37 -3.34 -3.20
C ILE A 8 42.34 -4.52 -3.11
N GLU A 9 42.95 -4.75 -1.94
CA GLU A 9 43.84 -5.88 -1.66
C GLU A 9 43.17 -7.22 -2.01
N HIS A 10 41.91 -7.43 -1.59
CA HIS A 10 41.14 -8.61 -1.96
C HIS A 10 41.00 -8.80 -3.47
N TYR A 11 40.74 -7.73 -4.23
CA TYR A 11 40.63 -7.78 -5.69
C TYR A 11 41.97 -7.84 -6.43
N GLU A 12 43.07 -7.42 -5.80
CA GLU A 12 44.43 -7.54 -6.34
C GLU A 12 45.03 -8.93 -6.14
N ARG A 13 44.47 -9.77 -5.25
CA ARG A 13 44.80 -11.20 -5.16
C ARG A 13 44.61 -11.87 -6.52
N GLN A 14 45.69 -12.43 -7.07
CA GLN A 14 45.72 -13.01 -8.41
C GLN A 14 44.59 -14.05 -8.64
N ALA A 15 44.35 -14.94 -7.67
CA ALA A 15 43.30 -15.95 -7.72
C ALA A 15 41.86 -15.36 -7.72
N VAL A 16 41.65 -14.15 -7.19
CA VAL A 16 40.36 -13.45 -7.27
C VAL A 16 40.21 -12.80 -8.64
N LYS A 17 41.25 -12.07 -9.07
CA LYS A 17 41.30 -11.36 -10.35
C LYS A 17 41.11 -12.29 -11.55
N GLU A 18 41.83 -13.40 -11.61
CA GLU A 18 41.74 -14.36 -12.72
C GLU A 18 40.33 -14.92 -12.90
N VAL A 19 39.65 -15.23 -11.78
CA VAL A 19 38.29 -15.77 -11.80
C VAL A 19 37.26 -14.73 -12.25
N ILE A 20 37.37 -13.48 -11.78
CA ILE A 20 36.49 -12.38 -12.22
C ILE A 20 36.70 -12.08 -13.71
N LEU A 21 37.96 -11.96 -14.15
CA LEU A 21 38.28 -11.71 -15.55
C LEU A 21 37.80 -12.84 -16.46
N ARG A 22 38.01 -14.11 -16.07
CA ARG A 22 37.48 -15.27 -16.80
C ARG A 22 35.95 -15.22 -16.93
N TYR A 23 35.22 -14.91 -15.87
CA TYR A 23 33.76 -14.79 -15.95
C TYR A 23 33.30 -13.67 -16.90
N CYS A 24 34.09 -12.59 -17.02
CA CYS A 24 33.79 -11.47 -17.91
C CYS A 24 34.35 -11.65 -19.35
N GLN A 25 35.18 -12.65 -19.61
CA GLN A 25 35.76 -12.93 -20.93
C GLN A 25 35.17 -14.22 -21.51
N GLY A 26 34.31 -14.09 -22.51
CA GLY A 26 33.79 -15.23 -23.28
C GLY A 26 34.71 -15.60 -24.45
N GLU A 27 34.51 -16.79 -24.98
CA GLU A 27 35.26 -17.30 -26.15
C GLU A 27 35.17 -16.32 -27.34
N HIS A 28 33.94 -15.87 -27.65
CA HIS A 28 33.64 -14.99 -28.78
C HIS A 28 33.32 -13.53 -28.40
N GLY A 29 33.16 -13.21 -27.11
CA GLY A 29 32.69 -11.91 -26.63
C GLY A 29 33.17 -11.54 -25.23
N ALA A 30 32.64 -10.48 -24.64
CA ALA A 30 32.93 -10.09 -23.26
C ALA A 30 31.69 -9.49 -22.56
N ARG A 31 31.65 -9.59 -21.23
CA ARG A 31 30.69 -8.85 -20.39
C ARG A 31 31.21 -7.45 -20.16
N ALA A 32 30.31 -6.48 -20.05
CA ALA A 32 30.69 -5.21 -19.43
C ALA A 32 30.91 -5.43 -17.93
N LEU A 33 31.99 -4.85 -17.40
CA LEU A 33 32.44 -4.99 -16.02
C LEU A 33 32.51 -3.60 -15.39
N ASN A 34 31.87 -3.40 -14.25
CA ASN A 34 31.84 -2.11 -13.59
C ASN A 34 31.67 -2.18 -12.07
N SER A 35 31.71 -1.04 -11.39
CA SER A 35 31.37 -0.91 -9.97
C SER A 35 29.98 -0.27 -9.79
N ASP A 36 29.73 0.47 -8.69
CA ASP A 36 28.47 1.18 -8.41
C ASP A 36 28.19 2.39 -9.36
N GLU A 37 28.95 2.57 -10.44
CA GLU A 37 28.95 3.73 -11.36
C GLU A 37 28.33 3.41 -12.75
N HIS A 38 28.30 4.39 -13.67
CA HIS A 38 27.78 4.23 -15.04
C HIS A 38 28.66 3.33 -15.91
N TRP A 39 28.04 2.60 -16.86
CA TRP A 39 28.65 1.62 -17.79
C TRP A 39 29.85 2.07 -18.61
N TYR A 40 30.10 3.36 -18.61
CA TYR A 40 30.89 4.06 -19.60
C TYR A 40 32.12 4.67 -18.94
N ARG A 41 33.23 4.68 -19.67
CA ARG A 41 34.44 5.41 -19.31
C ARG A 41 34.71 6.45 -20.38
N GLY A 42 35.15 7.65 -19.97
CA GLY A 42 35.72 8.60 -20.92
C GLY A 42 36.92 7.98 -21.64
N THR A 43 37.02 8.24 -22.93
CA THR A 43 38.12 7.78 -23.79
C THR A 43 39.04 8.92 -24.22
N ASP A 44 38.49 10.12 -24.38
CA ASP A 44 39.24 11.34 -24.68
C ASP A 44 38.46 12.56 -24.13
N ASP A 45 39.16 13.43 -23.39
CA ASP A 45 38.60 14.66 -22.82
C ASP A 45 38.36 15.75 -23.89
N ILE A 46 39.00 15.65 -25.06
CA ILE A 46 38.87 16.64 -26.17
C ILE A 46 37.61 16.38 -27.00
N ASN A 47 37.27 15.11 -27.24
CA ASN A 47 36.14 14.71 -28.08
C ASN A 47 34.89 14.29 -27.28
N HIS A 48 34.95 14.32 -25.94
CA HIS A 48 33.89 13.91 -25.03
C HIS A 48 33.33 12.51 -25.34
N THR A 49 34.16 11.59 -25.84
CA THR A 49 33.71 10.23 -26.17
C THR A 49 33.77 9.32 -24.96
N VAL A 50 32.89 8.30 -24.97
CA VAL A 50 32.92 7.19 -24.02
C VAL A 50 33.00 5.84 -24.72
N ALA A 51 33.70 4.91 -24.08
CA ALA A 51 33.66 3.49 -24.40
C ALA A 51 32.95 2.70 -23.29
N LEU A 52 32.45 1.51 -23.65
CA LEU A 52 31.87 0.57 -22.70
C LEU A 52 32.97 -0.03 -21.79
N ARG A 53 32.76 -0.03 -20.47
CA ARG A 53 33.73 -0.60 -19.52
C ARG A 53 33.80 -2.12 -19.65
N GLY A 54 35.00 -2.65 -19.91
CA GLY A 54 35.22 -4.08 -20.15
C GLY A 54 36.22 -4.72 -19.18
N PRO A 55 36.60 -5.99 -19.43
CA PRO A 55 37.62 -6.70 -18.64
C PRO A 55 38.97 -5.98 -18.59
N ALA A 56 39.33 -5.22 -19.63
CA ALA A 56 40.55 -4.40 -19.66
C ALA A 56 40.58 -3.32 -18.56
N ASP A 57 39.41 -2.83 -18.14
CA ASP A 57 39.26 -1.73 -17.18
C ASP A 57 39.32 -2.18 -15.70
N TYR A 58 39.58 -3.46 -15.44
CA TYR A 58 39.54 -4.09 -14.11
C TYR A 58 40.24 -3.25 -13.03
N PHE A 59 41.52 -2.93 -13.21
CA PHE A 59 42.30 -2.18 -12.22
C PHE A 59 41.78 -0.75 -11.96
N SER A 60 41.14 -0.11 -12.94
CA SER A 60 40.48 1.18 -12.73
C SER A 60 39.16 1.02 -11.95
N THR A 61 38.49 -0.12 -12.15
CA THR A 61 37.16 -0.41 -11.61
C THR A 61 37.22 -0.81 -10.13
N ILE A 62 38.21 -1.62 -9.74
CA ILE A 62 38.40 -2.03 -8.33
C ILE A 62 38.75 -0.87 -7.39
N LYS A 63 39.33 0.22 -7.95
CA LYS A 63 39.65 1.45 -7.22
C LYS A 63 38.44 2.39 -7.08
N ARG A 64 37.42 2.25 -7.94
CA ARG A 64 36.22 3.10 -7.95
C ARG A 64 35.18 2.67 -6.91
N GLY A 65 34.91 1.37 -6.79
CA GLY A 65 33.86 0.89 -5.89
C GLY A 65 34.11 -0.45 -5.23
N ARG A 66 33.58 -0.59 -4.01
CA ARG A 66 33.62 -1.82 -3.19
C ARG A 66 33.04 -3.04 -3.89
N THR A 67 31.99 -2.88 -4.69
CA THR A 67 31.23 -3.96 -5.32
C THR A 67 31.44 -3.93 -6.82
N LEU A 68 31.74 -5.09 -7.41
CA LEU A 68 31.90 -5.28 -8.84
C LEU A 68 30.67 -6.01 -9.41
N TYR A 69 30.21 -5.55 -10.56
CA TYR A 69 29.07 -6.09 -11.30
C TYR A 69 29.48 -6.41 -12.73
N ALA A 70 28.90 -7.46 -13.30
CA ALA A 70 28.99 -7.73 -14.73
C ALA A 70 27.60 -7.86 -15.35
N THR A 71 27.52 -7.61 -16.66
CA THR A 71 26.30 -7.83 -17.45
C THR A 71 26.00 -9.31 -17.65
N LEU A 72 24.72 -9.68 -17.72
CA LEU A 72 24.29 -11.02 -18.14
C LEU A 72 24.56 -11.28 -19.63
N ASP A 73 24.55 -10.22 -20.43
CA ASP A 73 24.88 -10.15 -21.84
C ASP A 73 26.38 -10.41 -22.06
N ILE A 74 26.71 -11.33 -22.98
CA ILE A 74 28.03 -11.46 -23.63
C ILE A 74 27.95 -10.65 -24.92
N LEU A 75 28.73 -9.58 -25.03
CA LEU A 75 28.72 -8.64 -26.15
C LEU A 75 29.91 -8.89 -27.09
N GLU A 76 29.78 -8.50 -28.36
CA GLU A 76 30.88 -8.51 -29.33
C GLU A 76 32.09 -7.70 -28.82
N LYS A 77 33.31 -8.23 -29.01
CA LYS A 77 34.55 -7.59 -28.49
C LYS A 77 34.75 -6.17 -29.04
N ALA A 78 34.38 -5.94 -30.30
CA ALA A 78 34.48 -4.65 -30.97
C ALA A 78 33.72 -3.52 -30.25
N VAL A 79 32.65 -3.83 -29.51
CA VAL A 79 31.86 -2.82 -28.75
C VAL A 79 32.65 -2.19 -27.60
N PHE A 80 33.70 -2.86 -27.11
CA PHE A 80 34.59 -2.33 -26.07
C PHE A 80 35.76 -1.51 -26.64
N GLU A 81 35.97 -1.60 -27.96
CA GLU A 81 36.97 -0.84 -28.72
C GLU A 81 36.32 0.38 -29.41
N GLN A 82 35.01 0.33 -29.66
CA GLN A 82 34.20 1.47 -30.05
C GLN A 82 34.12 2.48 -28.91
N ASP A 83 34.41 3.72 -29.24
CA ASP A 83 33.87 4.86 -28.53
C ASP A 83 32.67 5.43 -29.31
N SER A 84 31.87 6.20 -28.59
CA SER A 84 30.83 7.03 -29.16
C SER A 84 30.86 8.32 -28.36
N LYS A 85 30.57 9.45 -29.00
CA LYS A 85 30.35 10.70 -28.28
C LYS A 85 29.35 10.44 -27.16
N TRP A 86 29.74 10.80 -25.95
CA TRP A 86 28.79 10.97 -24.87
C TRP A 86 27.99 12.20 -25.20
N ASP A 87 26.70 12.10 -25.02
CA ASP A 87 25.91 13.30 -25.10
C ASP A 87 25.58 13.89 -23.73
N GLU A 88 25.56 15.20 -23.77
CA GLU A 88 25.36 16.01 -22.62
C GLU A 88 23.87 16.00 -22.19
N LYS A 89 22.88 15.52 -22.97
CA LYS A 89 21.44 15.52 -22.61
C LYS A 89 20.62 14.22 -22.79
N ALA A 90 21.18 13.07 -23.13
CA ALA A 90 20.54 11.75 -23.11
C ALA A 90 21.22 10.84 -22.08
N GLY A 91 22.49 11.11 -21.76
CA GLY A 91 23.13 10.61 -20.55
C GLY A 91 23.60 9.19 -20.75
N ARG A 92 24.16 9.00 -21.93
CA ARG A 92 24.57 7.75 -22.57
C ARG A 92 25.33 8.15 -23.86
N PRO A 93 25.80 7.19 -24.67
CA PRO A 93 26.46 7.49 -25.94
C PRO A 93 25.55 7.56 -27.18
N GLU A 94 25.88 8.47 -28.13
CA GLU A 94 25.12 8.82 -29.33
C GLU A 94 24.64 7.57 -30.05
N THR A 95 25.60 6.71 -30.39
CA THR A 95 25.35 5.34 -30.82
C THR A 95 25.26 4.44 -29.58
N PRO A 96 24.16 3.68 -29.40
CA PRO A 96 24.01 2.83 -28.22
C PRO A 96 25.03 1.67 -28.13
N LEU A 97 26.17 1.88 -27.48
CA LEU A 97 27.15 0.80 -27.27
C LEU A 97 26.62 -0.27 -26.30
N GLY A 98 26.56 -1.54 -26.72
CA GLY A 98 26.29 -2.72 -25.89
C GLY A 98 24.82 -3.16 -25.83
N THR A 99 24.06 -2.99 -26.91
CA THR A 99 22.67 -3.46 -26.97
C THR A 99 22.56 -4.97 -27.19
N LEU A 100 21.34 -5.50 -27.13
CA LEU A 100 21.07 -6.89 -27.51
C LEU A 100 21.33 -7.18 -29.01
N ALA A 101 21.55 -6.17 -29.84
CA ALA A 101 21.93 -6.35 -31.24
C ALA A 101 23.38 -6.84 -31.37
N GLU A 102 24.28 -6.34 -30.52
CA GLU A 102 25.67 -6.79 -30.40
C GLU A 102 25.86 -7.92 -29.37
N CYS A 103 24.77 -8.48 -28.82
CA CYS A 103 24.84 -9.61 -27.88
C CYS A 103 25.07 -10.92 -28.65
N LEU A 104 26.09 -11.69 -28.27
CA LEU A 104 26.42 -13.00 -28.85
C LEU A 104 25.84 -14.17 -28.05
N ALA A 105 25.68 -14.00 -26.74
CA ALA A 105 25.12 -15.01 -25.84
C ALA A 105 24.57 -14.35 -24.57
N PHE A 106 23.57 -14.94 -23.94
CA PHE A 106 22.94 -14.36 -22.75
C PHE A 106 22.91 -15.32 -21.56
N THR A 107 23.29 -14.85 -20.38
CA THR A 107 23.21 -15.63 -19.13
C THR A 107 21.84 -15.44 -18.50
N LEU A 108 20.91 -16.37 -18.69
CA LEU A 108 19.62 -16.28 -18.01
C LEU A 108 19.81 -16.50 -16.50
N SER A 109 19.24 -15.61 -15.70
CA SER A 109 19.51 -15.54 -14.25
C SER A 109 18.24 -15.30 -13.45
N THR A 110 18.19 -15.85 -12.24
CA THR A 110 17.18 -15.54 -11.23
C THR A 110 17.87 -14.95 -10.02
N ASP A 111 17.35 -13.82 -9.54
CA ASP A 111 17.77 -13.23 -8.27
C ASP A 111 16.79 -13.70 -7.17
N ILE A 112 17.30 -14.35 -6.11
CA ILE A 112 16.50 -14.92 -5.02
C ILE A 112 16.94 -14.25 -3.71
N ASP A 113 16.30 -13.15 -3.37
CA ASP A 113 16.68 -12.28 -2.25
C ASP A 113 15.90 -12.60 -0.97
N GLY A 114 16.57 -12.49 0.18
CA GLY A 114 15.95 -12.59 1.50
C GLY A 114 15.15 -11.34 1.86
N ILE A 115 13.93 -11.51 2.36
CA ILE A 115 13.11 -10.40 2.89
C ILE A 115 13.41 -10.29 4.39
N GLY A 116 14.29 -9.35 4.75
CA GLY A 116 14.73 -9.11 6.13
C GLY A 116 16.23 -9.23 6.30
N ASP A 117 16.70 -9.52 7.52
CA ASP A 117 18.12 -9.82 7.75
C ASP A 117 18.44 -11.24 7.29
N ILE A 118 19.31 -11.38 6.28
CA ILE A 118 19.78 -12.66 5.75
C ILE A 118 20.45 -13.54 6.81
N LYS A 119 20.97 -12.96 7.91
CA LYS A 119 21.54 -13.71 9.04
C LYS A 119 20.48 -14.41 9.91
N SER A 120 19.21 -14.02 9.80
CA SER A 120 18.11 -14.71 10.48
C SER A 120 17.99 -16.13 9.94
N LEU A 121 17.95 -17.13 10.84
CA LEU A 121 17.84 -18.54 10.46
C LEU A 121 16.64 -18.80 9.53
N ALA A 122 15.50 -18.17 9.79
CA ALA A 122 14.28 -18.33 8.99
C ALA A 122 14.39 -17.71 7.58
N VAL A 123 15.11 -16.59 7.43
CA VAL A 123 15.35 -15.95 6.13
C VAL A 123 16.39 -16.74 5.33
N LYS A 124 17.49 -17.15 5.99
CA LYS A 124 18.52 -18.03 5.42
C LYS A 124 17.92 -19.34 4.89
N GLN A 125 17.09 -20.01 5.69
CA GLN A 125 16.41 -21.25 5.29
C GLN A 125 15.44 -21.02 4.13
N ALA A 126 14.68 -19.92 4.13
CA ALA A 126 13.78 -19.59 3.03
C ALA A 126 14.53 -19.35 1.71
N VAL A 127 15.66 -18.63 1.75
CA VAL A 127 16.51 -18.39 0.56
C VAL A 127 17.17 -19.67 0.06
N GLU A 128 17.68 -20.53 0.95
CA GLU A 128 18.22 -21.84 0.59
C GLU A 128 17.17 -22.74 -0.05
N ALA A 129 15.97 -22.84 0.55
CA ALA A 129 14.88 -23.65 0.03
C ALA A 129 14.36 -23.14 -1.32
N ALA A 130 14.18 -21.82 -1.47
CA ALA A 130 13.76 -21.19 -2.72
C ALA A 130 14.74 -21.43 -3.87
N ALA A 131 16.04 -21.30 -3.60
CA ALA A 131 17.07 -21.57 -4.59
C ALA A 131 17.16 -23.07 -4.92
N GLN A 132 17.07 -23.96 -3.93
CA GLN A 132 17.08 -25.40 -4.17
C GLN A 132 15.89 -25.82 -5.04
N PHE A 133 14.68 -25.37 -4.70
CA PHE A 133 13.47 -25.59 -5.50
C PHE A 133 13.62 -25.09 -6.95
N HIS A 134 14.26 -23.93 -7.15
CA HIS A 134 14.53 -23.40 -8.50
C HIS A 134 15.48 -24.28 -9.31
N VAL A 135 16.54 -24.81 -8.69
CA VAL A 135 17.47 -25.74 -9.35
C VAL A 135 16.80 -27.09 -9.61
N ASP A 136 16.02 -27.59 -8.66
CA ASP A 136 15.31 -28.87 -8.77
C ASP A 136 14.29 -28.82 -9.92
N TYR A 137 13.53 -27.74 -10.04
CA TYR A 137 12.61 -27.50 -11.17
C TYR A 137 13.31 -27.53 -12.54
N LEU A 138 14.55 -27.02 -12.62
CA LEU A 138 15.36 -27.07 -13.84
C LEU A 138 15.91 -28.49 -14.10
N ARG A 139 16.39 -29.18 -13.05
CA ARG A 139 16.89 -30.56 -13.11
C ARG A 139 15.82 -31.52 -13.63
N GLU A 140 14.60 -31.44 -13.09
CA GLU A 140 13.43 -32.23 -13.54
C GLU A 140 13.15 -32.07 -15.04
N ARG A 141 13.49 -30.92 -15.61
CA ARG A 141 13.28 -30.59 -17.02
C ARG A 141 14.51 -30.86 -17.89
N GLY A 142 15.54 -31.50 -17.33
CA GLY A 142 16.76 -31.91 -18.04
C GLY A 142 17.82 -30.82 -18.17
N ILE A 143 17.84 -29.85 -17.25
CA ILE A 143 18.85 -28.80 -17.17
C ILE A 143 19.46 -28.81 -15.76
N GLU A 144 20.63 -29.42 -15.62
CA GLU A 144 21.34 -29.55 -14.35
C GLU A 144 22.80 -29.11 -14.47
N LYS A 145 23.50 -29.64 -15.49
CA LYS A 145 24.95 -29.45 -15.67
C LYS A 145 25.33 -28.01 -16.02
N ASN A 146 24.39 -27.25 -16.56
CA ASN A 146 24.58 -25.84 -16.92
C ASN A 146 24.00 -24.86 -15.88
N VAL A 147 23.61 -25.34 -14.68
CA VAL A 147 23.08 -24.51 -13.60
C VAL A 147 24.20 -24.13 -12.62
N TYR A 148 24.38 -22.84 -12.37
CA TYR A 148 25.43 -22.30 -11.50
C TYR A 148 24.83 -21.41 -10.42
N CYS A 149 25.14 -21.71 -9.16
CA CYS A 149 24.64 -20.94 -8.02
C CYS A 149 25.74 -20.08 -7.38
N LEU A 150 25.38 -18.87 -6.94
CA LEU A 150 26.25 -17.95 -6.20
C LEU A 150 25.50 -17.39 -4.98
N TYR A 151 26.13 -17.38 -3.79
CA TYR A 151 25.65 -16.59 -2.67
C TYR A 151 25.96 -15.11 -2.94
N SER A 152 24.94 -14.25 -3.04
CA SER A 152 25.08 -12.85 -3.46
C SER A 152 25.51 -11.89 -2.34
N GLY A 153 25.62 -12.39 -1.11
CA GLY A 153 25.78 -11.61 0.13
C GLY A 153 24.46 -11.22 0.81
N GLY A 154 23.33 -11.25 0.10
CA GLY A 154 21.97 -10.99 0.63
C GLY A 154 20.89 -11.96 0.15
N GLY A 155 21.21 -12.77 -0.86
CA GLY A 155 20.34 -13.73 -1.53
C GLY A 155 21.18 -14.78 -2.27
N ILE A 156 20.57 -15.50 -3.20
CA ILE A 156 21.24 -16.45 -4.09
C ILE A 156 20.93 -16.09 -5.54
N TYR A 157 21.96 -16.12 -6.38
CA TYR A 157 21.80 -16.05 -7.82
C TYR A 157 21.80 -17.46 -8.40
N VAL A 158 20.81 -17.78 -9.24
CA VAL A 158 20.75 -19.03 -10.01
C VAL A 158 20.92 -18.68 -11.49
N HIS A 159 22.05 -19.07 -12.08
CA HIS A 159 22.43 -18.78 -13.46
C HIS A 159 22.32 -20.02 -14.34
N LEU A 160 21.81 -19.86 -15.55
CA LEU A 160 22.00 -20.80 -16.66
C LEU A 160 23.17 -20.34 -17.54
N HIS A 161 24.05 -21.27 -17.90
CA HIS A 161 25.25 -20.93 -18.66
C HIS A 161 24.94 -20.31 -20.04
N HIS A 162 25.62 -19.20 -20.37
CA HIS A 162 25.37 -18.44 -21.60
C HIS A 162 25.53 -19.26 -22.89
N GLY A 163 26.41 -20.27 -22.90
CA GLY A 163 26.60 -21.19 -24.03
C GLY A 163 25.33 -21.95 -24.47
N LEU A 164 24.34 -22.10 -23.58
CA LEU A 164 23.01 -22.61 -23.93
C LEU A 164 22.22 -21.67 -24.85
N PHE A 165 22.49 -20.37 -24.77
CA PHE A 165 21.79 -19.27 -25.45
C PHE A 165 22.73 -18.46 -26.35
N ALA A 166 23.82 -19.06 -26.81
CA ALA A 166 24.74 -18.45 -27.77
C ALA A 166 24.17 -18.53 -29.19
N VAL A 167 24.38 -17.46 -29.96
CA VAL A 167 24.22 -17.46 -31.43
C VAL A 167 25.26 -18.41 -32.02
N ASP A 168 24.90 -19.19 -33.04
CA ASP A 168 25.87 -20.01 -33.77
C ASP A 168 26.85 -19.10 -34.51
N VAL A 169 28.08 -19.00 -33.98
CA VAL A 169 29.13 -18.12 -34.50
C VAL A 169 29.62 -18.65 -35.85
N GLY A 170 29.07 -18.08 -36.92
CA GLY A 170 29.22 -18.56 -38.30
C GLY A 170 27.91 -18.55 -39.09
N ASN A 171 26.76 -18.48 -38.41
CA ASN A 171 25.46 -18.25 -39.03
C ASN A 171 25.21 -16.74 -39.15
N THR A 172 25.52 -16.17 -40.31
CA THR A 172 25.41 -14.72 -40.62
C THR A 172 24.00 -14.26 -40.95
N ASP A 173 23.00 -15.14 -40.93
CA ASP A 173 21.65 -14.85 -41.46
C ASP A 173 20.78 -14.03 -40.50
N LEU A 174 21.23 -13.81 -39.26
CA LEU A 174 20.56 -12.95 -38.28
C LEU A 174 21.19 -11.56 -38.24
N THR A 175 20.47 -10.58 -38.78
CA THR A 175 20.83 -9.16 -38.63
C THR A 175 20.88 -8.76 -37.15
N PRO A 176 21.60 -7.69 -36.78
CA PRO A 176 21.64 -7.21 -35.39
C PRO A 176 20.23 -6.98 -34.80
N GLU A 177 19.28 -6.52 -35.59
CA GLU A 177 17.88 -6.29 -35.20
C GLU A 177 17.14 -7.60 -34.92
N ALA A 178 17.30 -8.60 -35.79
CA ALA A 178 16.71 -9.93 -35.59
C ALA A 178 17.30 -10.62 -34.34
N ARG A 179 18.59 -10.42 -34.09
CA ARG A 179 19.29 -10.91 -32.90
C ARG A 179 18.76 -10.26 -31.62
N LYS A 180 18.61 -8.94 -31.63
CA LYS A 180 17.99 -8.14 -30.57
C LYS A 180 16.57 -8.62 -30.24
N GLU A 181 15.73 -8.85 -31.25
CA GLU A 181 14.38 -9.37 -31.06
C GLU A 181 14.39 -10.75 -30.37
N GLN A 182 15.24 -11.67 -30.84
CA GLN A 182 15.35 -13.02 -30.26
C GLN A 182 15.75 -13.00 -28.78
N PHE A 183 16.77 -12.21 -28.40
CA PHE A 183 17.17 -12.10 -27.00
C PHE A 183 16.11 -11.39 -26.14
N GLN A 184 15.38 -10.41 -26.67
CA GLN A 184 14.25 -9.79 -25.97
C GLN A 184 13.13 -10.80 -25.69
N ILE A 185 12.77 -11.63 -26.67
CA ILE A 185 11.77 -12.69 -26.52
C ILE A 185 12.25 -13.73 -25.50
N LEU A 186 13.50 -14.17 -25.58
CA LEU A 186 14.11 -15.14 -24.65
C LEU A 186 14.07 -14.64 -23.20
N CYS A 187 14.48 -13.40 -22.95
CA CYS A 187 14.46 -12.79 -21.61
C CYS A 187 13.02 -12.70 -21.06
N LYS A 188 12.06 -12.27 -21.89
CA LYS A 188 10.64 -12.21 -21.50
C LYS A 188 10.07 -13.61 -21.19
N ALA A 189 10.41 -14.62 -21.99
CA ALA A 189 10.00 -16.00 -21.78
C ALA A 189 10.55 -16.59 -20.47
N TYR A 190 11.83 -16.36 -20.15
CA TYR A 190 12.43 -16.86 -18.91
C TYR A 190 11.90 -16.14 -17.67
N ASN A 191 11.61 -14.83 -17.74
CA ASN A 191 10.95 -14.11 -16.66
C ASN A 191 9.57 -14.71 -16.32
N GLN A 192 8.81 -15.20 -17.31
CA GLN A 192 7.56 -15.94 -17.04
C GLN A 192 7.82 -17.25 -16.28
N ILE A 193 8.87 -18.00 -16.62
CA ILE A 193 9.26 -19.24 -15.93
C ILE A 193 9.63 -18.95 -14.46
N ILE A 194 10.40 -17.89 -14.19
CA ILE A 194 10.69 -17.44 -12.82
C ILE A 194 9.39 -17.18 -12.04
N GLY A 195 8.40 -16.57 -12.69
CA GLY A 195 7.06 -16.38 -12.11
C GLY A 195 6.35 -17.68 -11.76
N GLU A 196 6.43 -18.70 -12.61
CA GLU A 196 5.83 -20.02 -12.36
C GLU A 196 6.54 -20.78 -11.24
N ILE A 197 7.88 -20.79 -11.22
CA ILE A 197 8.69 -21.42 -10.17
C ILE A 197 8.37 -20.78 -8.82
N SER A 198 8.31 -19.45 -8.76
CA SER A 198 7.91 -18.69 -7.56
C SER A 198 6.52 -19.09 -7.06
N GLN A 199 5.53 -19.20 -7.95
CA GLN A 199 4.17 -19.61 -7.59
C GLN A 199 4.06 -21.08 -7.14
N ALA A 200 4.86 -21.98 -7.71
CA ALA A 200 4.94 -23.37 -7.29
C ALA A 200 5.61 -23.48 -5.90
N PHE A 201 6.76 -22.82 -5.71
CA PHE A 201 7.47 -22.77 -4.45
C PHE A 201 6.59 -22.31 -3.29
N PHE A 202 5.88 -21.18 -3.40
CA PHE A 202 5.02 -20.70 -2.32
C PHE A 202 3.74 -21.52 -2.10
N ARG A 203 3.38 -22.40 -3.04
CA ARG A 203 2.28 -23.37 -2.88
C ARG A 203 2.72 -24.58 -2.05
N GLU A 204 3.94 -25.04 -2.27
CA GLU A 204 4.53 -26.21 -1.59
C GLU A 204 5.17 -25.83 -0.25
N HIS A 205 5.72 -24.61 -0.16
CA HIS A 205 6.38 -24.04 1.02
C HIS A 205 5.74 -22.72 1.50
N PRO A 206 4.46 -22.72 1.91
CA PRO A 206 3.79 -21.52 2.39
C PRO A 206 4.46 -20.90 3.64
N GLU A 207 5.22 -21.69 4.42
CA GLU A 207 6.03 -21.22 5.53
C GLU A 207 7.16 -20.23 5.13
N HIS A 208 7.50 -20.13 3.86
CA HIS A 208 8.52 -19.21 3.35
C HIS A 208 7.93 -17.90 2.77
N ILE A 209 6.60 -17.74 2.75
CA ILE A 209 5.93 -16.50 2.32
C ILE A 209 6.39 -15.32 3.18
N GLY A 210 6.71 -14.19 2.52
CA GLY A 210 7.18 -12.97 3.19
C GLY A 210 8.62 -13.03 3.72
N ARG A 211 9.38 -14.11 3.44
CA ARG A 211 10.77 -14.30 3.89
C ARG A 211 11.78 -14.35 2.74
N VAL A 212 11.33 -14.59 1.51
CA VAL A 212 12.15 -14.68 0.29
C VAL A 212 11.37 -14.13 -0.90
N LYS A 213 12.08 -13.65 -1.93
CA LYS A 213 11.53 -13.10 -3.17
C LYS A 213 12.30 -13.61 -4.38
N PHE A 214 11.59 -14.01 -5.44
CA PHE A 214 12.17 -14.29 -6.76
C PHE A 214 12.00 -13.07 -7.67
N ASP A 215 13.09 -12.63 -8.30
CA ASP A 215 13.11 -11.38 -9.08
C ASP A 215 13.29 -11.62 -10.59
N GLN A 216 12.30 -11.17 -11.36
CA GLN A 216 12.17 -11.38 -12.81
C GLN A 216 12.94 -10.33 -13.62
N LEU A 217 14.27 -10.32 -13.50
CA LEU A 217 15.09 -9.17 -13.89
C LEU A 217 15.89 -9.38 -15.20
N ASN A 218 15.59 -10.39 -16.03
CA ASN A 218 16.30 -10.59 -17.29
C ASN A 218 15.91 -9.52 -18.31
N ASN A 219 16.85 -8.64 -18.65
CA ASN A 219 16.74 -7.60 -19.67
C ASN A 219 18.14 -7.15 -20.14
N GLN A 220 18.19 -6.30 -21.17
CA GLN A 220 19.43 -5.78 -21.77
C GLN A 220 20.32 -5.08 -20.72
N LYS A 221 21.62 -5.41 -20.69
CA LYS A 221 22.60 -4.88 -19.72
C LYS A 221 22.23 -5.13 -18.26
N ARG A 222 21.43 -6.17 -17.96
CA ARG A 222 21.11 -6.51 -16.58
C ARG A 222 22.39 -6.87 -15.81
N THR A 223 22.54 -6.32 -14.61
CA THR A 223 23.67 -6.60 -13.73
C THR A 223 23.40 -7.62 -12.66
N PHE A 224 24.45 -8.39 -12.38
CA PHE A 224 24.60 -9.22 -11.20
C PHE A 224 26.01 -8.96 -10.61
N LYS A 225 26.16 -9.07 -9.28
CA LYS A 225 27.49 -8.97 -8.65
C LYS A 225 28.36 -10.12 -9.18
N THR A 226 29.61 -9.86 -9.57
CA THR A 226 30.48 -10.94 -10.06
C THR A 226 30.79 -11.93 -8.93
N ILE A 227 31.20 -13.16 -9.28
CA ILE A 227 31.88 -14.04 -8.34
C ILE A 227 33.04 -13.27 -7.65
N PHE A 228 33.27 -13.54 -6.36
CA PHE A 228 34.20 -12.85 -5.46
C PHE A 228 34.02 -11.33 -5.29
N SER A 229 32.99 -10.71 -5.88
CA SER A 229 32.61 -9.32 -5.58
C SER A 229 32.17 -9.19 -4.13
N ILE A 230 32.49 -8.08 -3.47
CA ILE A 230 32.14 -7.81 -2.07
C ILE A 230 30.76 -7.14 -2.02
N HIS A 231 29.90 -7.58 -1.11
CA HIS A 231 28.54 -7.05 -0.94
C HIS A 231 28.55 -5.57 -0.57
N LYS A 232 27.59 -4.81 -1.13
CA LYS A 232 27.50 -3.35 -1.03
C LYS A 232 27.44 -2.80 0.39
N ARG A 233 26.90 -3.58 1.34
CA ARG A 233 26.76 -3.21 2.76
C ARG A 233 27.20 -4.28 3.76
N LEU A 234 27.42 -5.52 3.33
CA LEU A 234 27.70 -6.64 4.23
C LEU A 234 29.17 -7.08 4.09
N PRO A 235 29.78 -7.69 5.12
CA PRO A 235 31.17 -8.14 5.09
C PRO A 235 31.32 -9.49 4.39
N PHE A 236 30.57 -9.72 3.32
CA PHE A 236 30.52 -10.97 2.57
C PHE A 236 30.93 -10.75 1.12
N ALA A 237 31.79 -11.60 0.59
CA ALA A 237 32.04 -11.73 -0.84
C ALA A 237 31.08 -12.75 -1.47
N VAL A 238 30.87 -12.63 -2.77
CA VAL A 238 30.09 -13.56 -3.57
C VAL A 238 30.88 -14.85 -3.75
N ILE A 239 30.31 -15.99 -3.37
CA ILE A 239 30.97 -17.29 -3.43
C ILE A 239 30.11 -18.31 -4.19
N PRO A 240 30.73 -19.31 -4.85
CA PRO A 240 29.99 -20.41 -5.47
C PRO A 240 29.23 -21.23 -4.43
N LEU A 241 28.10 -21.79 -4.85
CA LEU A 241 27.30 -22.75 -4.09
C LEU A 241 27.11 -24.02 -4.93
N ASP A 242 27.06 -25.17 -4.26
CA ASP A 242 26.72 -26.45 -4.86
C ASP A 242 25.23 -26.47 -5.28
N PRO A 243 24.88 -26.58 -6.58
CA PRO A 243 23.49 -26.65 -7.04
C PRO A 243 22.76 -27.93 -6.58
N THR A 244 23.48 -28.98 -6.20
CA THR A 244 22.90 -30.23 -5.70
C THR A 244 22.59 -30.18 -4.20
N ALA A 245 23.20 -29.25 -3.46
CA ALA A 245 23.06 -29.12 -2.01
C ALA A 245 23.24 -27.66 -1.56
N ILE A 246 22.29 -26.78 -1.88
CA ILE A 246 22.40 -25.34 -1.66
C ILE A 246 22.42 -25.01 -0.16
N LYS A 247 23.58 -24.54 0.32
CA LYS A 247 23.81 -24.09 1.71
C LYS A 247 24.62 -22.80 1.75
N ILE A 248 24.06 -21.75 2.34
CA ILE A 248 24.76 -20.50 2.60
C ILE A 248 25.69 -20.70 3.81
N SER A 249 26.97 -20.34 3.66
CA SER A 249 27.91 -20.20 4.78
C SER A 249 28.47 -18.78 4.85
N PHE A 250 28.14 -18.07 5.92
CA PHE A 250 28.61 -16.70 6.17
C PHE A 250 30.12 -16.66 6.46
N GLU A 251 30.66 -17.71 7.08
CA GLU A 251 32.08 -17.86 7.36
C GLU A 251 32.89 -17.96 6.07
N ARG A 252 32.50 -18.88 5.16
CA ARG A 252 33.13 -19.05 3.84
C ARG A 252 33.06 -17.80 2.98
N ALA A 253 32.01 -16.99 3.16
CA ALA A 253 31.81 -15.74 2.43
C ALA A 253 32.54 -14.55 3.07
N SER A 254 33.02 -14.65 4.31
CA SER A 254 33.70 -13.55 5.01
C SER A 254 35.13 -13.36 4.49
N LEU A 255 35.63 -12.12 4.55
CA LEU A 255 36.99 -11.80 4.15
C LEU A 255 37.98 -12.06 5.30
N PRO A 256 39.21 -12.53 5.00
CA PRO A 256 39.72 -12.93 3.69
C PRO A 256 39.21 -14.31 3.25
N LEU A 257 38.88 -14.46 1.96
CA LEU A 257 38.48 -15.77 1.40
C LEU A 257 39.60 -16.81 1.52
N SER A 258 39.24 -18.03 1.93
CA SER A 258 40.15 -19.18 2.05
C SER A 258 40.57 -19.75 0.69
N ASP A 259 41.70 -20.48 0.67
CA ASP A 259 42.19 -21.15 -0.55
C ASP A 259 41.23 -22.20 -1.09
N GLU A 260 40.37 -22.77 -0.24
CA GLU A 260 39.30 -23.70 -0.64
C GLU A 260 38.24 -22.99 -1.49
N VAL A 261 37.70 -21.87 -0.98
CA VAL A 261 36.72 -21.04 -1.68
C VAL A 261 37.31 -20.46 -2.97
N LEU A 262 38.59 -20.10 -2.97
CA LEU A 262 39.31 -19.67 -4.18
C LEU A 262 39.42 -20.80 -5.21
N LYS A 263 39.74 -22.04 -4.80
CA LYS A 263 39.78 -23.19 -5.71
C LYS A 263 38.40 -23.53 -6.29
N GLU A 264 37.34 -23.44 -5.49
CA GLU A 264 35.97 -23.63 -6.00
C GLU A 264 35.60 -22.58 -7.04
N GLY A 265 35.85 -21.29 -6.78
CA GLY A 265 35.64 -20.25 -7.78
C GLY A 265 36.57 -20.35 -8.98
N ALA A 266 37.75 -20.97 -8.83
CA ALA A 266 38.60 -21.32 -9.96
C ALA A 266 37.94 -22.37 -10.88
N GLN A 267 37.21 -23.35 -10.33
CA GLN A 267 36.47 -24.36 -11.10
C GLN A 267 35.09 -23.87 -11.60
N TRP A 268 34.50 -22.89 -10.93
CA TRP A 268 33.20 -22.33 -11.27
C TRP A 268 33.18 -21.72 -12.69
N TYR A 269 32.15 -22.08 -13.48
CA TYR A 269 31.90 -21.51 -14.82
C TYR A 269 33.05 -21.69 -15.83
N GLN A 270 33.76 -22.84 -15.77
CA GLN A 270 34.84 -23.18 -16.71
C GLN A 270 34.38 -23.82 -18.04
N SER A 271 33.24 -24.51 -18.05
CA SER A 271 32.77 -25.28 -19.20
C SER A 271 31.25 -25.33 -19.22
N PHE A 272 30.65 -25.83 -20.30
CA PHE A 272 29.21 -25.99 -20.44
C PHE A 272 28.89 -27.28 -21.20
N ASP A 273 27.73 -27.90 -20.93
CA ASP A 273 27.32 -29.13 -21.61
C ASP A 273 26.27 -28.80 -22.70
N PRO A 274 26.62 -28.85 -24.00
CA PRO A 274 25.69 -28.53 -25.08
C PRO A 274 24.55 -29.55 -25.24
N SER A 275 24.61 -30.73 -24.60
CA SER A 275 23.53 -31.73 -24.71
C SER A 275 22.20 -31.25 -24.11
N GLU A 276 22.25 -30.39 -23.08
CA GLU A 276 21.06 -29.79 -22.45
C GLU A 276 20.39 -28.73 -23.32
N LYS A 277 20.99 -28.26 -24.43
CA LYS A 277 20.31 -27.36 -25.39
C LYS A 277 18.98 -27.94 -25.90
N LYS A 278 18.84 -29.28 -25.93
CA LYS A 278 17.58 -29.94 -26.33
C LYS A 278 16.45 -29.77 -25.31
N ALA A 279 16.78 -29.66 -24.01
CA ALA A 279 15.80 -29.45 -22.94
C ALA A 279 15.19 -28.04 -22.94
N LEU A 280 15.91 -27.06 -23.50
CA LEU A 280 15.42 -25.68 -23.68
C LEU A 280 14.15 -25.60 -24.52
N GLY A 281 14.01 -26.49 -25.52
CA GLY A 281 12.84 -26.53 -26.40
C GLY A 281 11.54 -26.69 -25.61
N PRO A 282 11.31 -27.84 -24.95
CA PRO A 282 10.13 -28.04 -24.11
C PRO A 282 9.96 -26.99 -22.99
N LEU A 283 11.05 -26.51 -22.40
CA LEU A 283 10.99 -25.52 -21.31
C LEU A 283 10.50 -24.14 -21.78
N LEU A 284 11.01 -23.64 -22.91
CA LEU A 284 10.80 -22.27 -23.37
C LEU A 284 9.75 -22.13 -24.47
N LYS A 285 9.41 -23.19 -25.22
CA LYS A 285 8.55 -23.13 -26.40
C LYS A 285 7.23 -22.40 -26.13
N ASP A 286 6.45 -22.88 -25.17
CA ASP A 286 5.11 -22.34 -24.90
C ASP A 286 5.18 -20.87 -24.43
N LYS A 287 6.25 -20.49 -23.74
CA LYS A 287 6.50 -19.10 -23.28
C LYS A 287 6.94 -18.20 -24.43
N ILE A 288 7.81 -18.69 -25.31
CA ILE A 288 8.21 -18.00 -26.55
C ILE A 288 7.01 -17.83 -27.48
N GLU A 289 6.14 -18.85 -27.59
CA GLU A 289 4.90 -18.77 -28.37
C GLU A 289 3.90 -17.79 -27.76
N ALA A 290 3.71 -17.79 -26.43
CA ALA A 290 2.88 -16.81 -25.74
C ALA A 290 3.41 -15.36 -25.90
N VAL A 291 4.71 -15.15 -25.74
CA VAL A 291 5.36 -13.84 -25.97
C VAL A 291 5.20 -13.41 -27.43
N ARG A 292 5.44 -14.30 -28.40
CA ARG A 292 5.25 -14.01 -29.83
C ARG A 292 3.80 -13.76 -30.20
N ALA A 293 2.84 -14.46 -29.61
CA ALA A 293 1.41 -14.22 -29.82
C ALA A 293 1.01 -12.83 -29.29
N ALA A 294 1.49 -12.45 -28.11
CA ALA A 294 1.31 -11.09 -27.58
C ALA A 294 1.99 -10.02 -28.46
N THR A 295 3.13 -10.32 -29.10
CA THR A 295 3.82 -9.42 -30.03
C THR A 295 3.18 -9.38 -31.44
N ARG A 296 2.46 -10.41 -31.88
CA ARG A 296 1.77 -10.45 -33.20
C ARG A 296 0.36 -9.87 -33.15
N ASN A 297 -0.35 -10.04 -32.04
CA ASN A 297 -1.66 -9.42 -31.80
C ASN A 297 -1.54 -7.95 -31.36
N ARG A 298 -0.32 -7.41 -31.43
CA ARG A 298 0.03 -6.02 -31.16
C ARG A 298 -0.09 -5.22 -32.47
N PRO A 299 -0.89 -4.15 -32.51
CA PRO A 299 -0.88 -3.23 -33.65
C PRO A 299 0.53 -2.71 -33.91
N SER A 300 0.92 -2.57 -35.18
CA SER A 300 2.23 -2.04 -35.57
C SER A 300 2.46 -0.66 -34.94
N GLY A 301 3.50 -0.54 -34.10
CA GLY A 301 3.80 0.67 -33.31
C GLY A 301 3.67 0.50 -31.79
N SER A 302 3.29 -0.68 -31.29
CA SER A 302 3.06 -0.89 -29.85
C SER A 302 4.31 -1.33 -29.07
N THR A 303 4.94 -0.37 -28.41
CA THR A 303 5.68 -0.61 -27.15
C THR A 303 4.73 -0.62 -25.95
N ASP A 304 5.22 -1.10 -24.80
CA ASP A 304 4.44 -1.70 -23.72
C ASP A 304 3.27 -0.86 -23.15
N GLY A 305 2.03 -1.32 -23.43
CA GLY A 305 0.77 -0.87 -22.82
C GLY A 305 0.34 0.53 -23.25
N GLU A 306 -0.71 0.65 -24.08
CA GLU A 306 -1.16 1.90 -24.74
C GLU A 306 -0.87 3.17 -23.93
N ILE A 307 0.23 3.81 -24.28
CA ILE A 307 0.66 5.07 -23.70
C ILE A 307 -0.31 6.12 -24.25
N SER A 308 -1.31 6.48 -23.44
CA SER A 308 -2.45 7.34 -23.81
C SER A 308 -2.04 8.55 -24.65
N ARG A 309 -2.36 8.56 -25.94
CA ARG A 309 -2.02 9.64 -26.88
C ARG A 309 -3.30 10.32 -27.39
N LEU A 310 -3.28 11.65 -27.47
CA LEU A 310 -4.36 12.41 -28.12
C LEU A 310 -4.41 12.09 -29.62
N GLU A 311 -5.62 11.97 -30.18
CA GLU A 311 -5.84 11.67 -31.61
C GLU A 311 -5.37 12.83 -32.51
N GLU A 312 -5.50 14.07 -32.05
CA GLU A 312 -5.00 15.28 -32.70
C GLU A 312 -3.85 15.90 -31.89
N PRO A 313 -2.82 16.48 -32.55
CA PRO A 313 -1.71 17.13 -31.85
C PRO A 313 -2.14 18.44 -31.19
N LEU A 314 -1.87 18.57 -29.89
CA LEU A 314 -2.10 19.81 -29.14
C LEU A 314 -1.22 20.95 -29.68
N ASP A 315 -1.75 22.16 -29.78
CA ASP A 315 -0.98 23.35 -30.17
C ASP A 315 0.07 23.71 -29.11
N LEU A 316 1.26 24.14 -29.54
CA LEU A 316 2.31 24.71 -28.70
C LEU A 316 1.79 25.84 -27.80
N ALA A 317 0.82 26.64 -28.28
CA ALA A 317 0.18 27.70 -27.52
C ALA A 317 -0.56 27.19 -26.27
N ASP A 318 -0.99 25.93 -26.26
CA ASP A 318 -1.71 25.28 -25.16
C ASP A 318 -0.87 24.24 -24.38
N PHE A 319 0.42 24.12 -24.69
CA PHE A 319 1.34 23.30 -23.89
C PHE A 319 1.42 23.77 -22.43
N ALA A 320 1.62 22.80 -21.53
CA ALA A 320 1.84 23.08 -20.12
C ALA A 320 3.07 23.99 -19.91
N PRO A 321 3.06 24.89 -18.91
CA PRO A 321 4.15 25.84 -18.65
C PRO A 321 5.52 25.16 -18.50
N CYS A 322 5.57 23.95 -17.91
CA CYS A 322 6.80 23.20 -17.75
C CYS A 322 7.43 22.78 -19.10
N MET A 323 6.61 22.47 -20.11
CA MET A 323 7.09 22.02 -21.43
C MET A 323 7.53 23.20 -22.28
N LYS A 324 6.77 24.30 -22.25
CA LYS A 324 7.18 25.59 -22.83
C LYS A 324 8.51 26.06 -22.25
N ASN A 325 8.67 26.01 -20.93
CA ASN A 325 9.93 26.37 -20.28
C ASN A 325 11.11 25.46 -20.68
N ILE A 326 10.90 24.16 -20.92
CA ILE A 326 11.97 23.29 -21.46
C ILE A 326 12.31 23.74 -22.89
N ILE A 327 11.30 23.93 -23.75
CA ILE A 327 11.47 24.34 -25.15
C ILE A 327 12.17 25.71 -25.27
N GLU A 328 11.88 26.65 -24.36
CA GLU A 328 12.45 28.00 -24.38
C GLU A 328 13.81 28.12 -23.65
N LYS A 329 13.99 27.40 -22.53
CA LYS A 329 15.04 27.72 -21.52
C LYS A 329 15.93 26.53 -21.15
N ALA A 330 15.82 25.39 -21.83
CA ALA A 330 16.80 24.34 -21.67
C ALA A 330 18.14 24.80 -22.26
N GLU A 331 19.15 24.84 -21.39
CA GLU A 331 20.55 25.20 -21.65
C GLU A 331 21.47 24.18 -20.97
N ASP A 332 22.78 24.42 -21.03
CA ASP A 332 23.82 23.41 -20.81
C ASP A 332 24.18 23.19 -19.34
N TYR A 333 23.21 22.68 -18.57
CA TYR A 333 23.33 22.49 -17.13
C TYR A 333 22.69 21.20 -16.60
N GLU A 334 23.01 20.88 -15.34
CA GLU A 334 22.60 19.65 -14.68
C GLU A 334 21.07 19.41 -14.74
N GLY A 335 20.69 18.24 -15.26
CA GLY A 335 19.27 17.87 -15.39
C GLY A 335 18.69 18.01 -16.80
N ARG A 336 19.40 18.67 -17.73
CA ARG A 336 19.13 18.68 -19.19
C ARG A 336 18.73 17.30 -19.74
N HIS A 337 19.38 16.23 -19.24
CA HIS A 337 19.01 14.82 -19.41
C HIS A 337 17.55 14.44 -19.16
N ARG A 338 17.05 14.83 -17.98
CA ARG A 338 15.71 14.49 -17.52
C ARG A 338 14.69 15.39 -18.22
N ALA A 339 15.02 16.66 -18.43
CA ALA A 339 14.18 17.63 -19.10
C ALA A 339 13.84 17.23 -20.55
N LEU A 340 14.84 16.85 -21.35
CA LEU A 340 14.63 16.47 -22.75
C LEU A 340 13.98 15.08 -22.88
N ALA A 341 14.28 14.14 -21.97
CA ALA A 341 13.52 12.90 -21.87
C ALA A 341 12.04 13.14 -21.55
N ILE A 342 11.74 14.05 -20.62
CA ILE A 342 10.37 14.44 -20.27
C ILE A 342 9.66 15.11 -21.44
N LEU A 343 10.30 16.04 -22.14
CA LEU A 343 9.73 16.69 -23.33
C LEU A 343 9.37 15.66 -24.40
N SER A 344 10.26 14.71 -24.69
CA SER A 344 10.01 13.62 -25.64
C SER A 344 8.80 12.77 -25.24
N THR A 345 8.70 12.32 -23.98
CA THR A 345 7.52 11.59 -23.50
C THR A 345 6.23 12.42 -23.60
N TYR A 346 6.29 13.72 -23.32
CA TYR A 346 5.13 14.62 -23.36
C TYR A 346 4.62 14.81 -24.79
N LEU A 347 5.50 15.11 -25.76
CA LEU A 347 5.14 15.33 -27.17
C LEU A 347 4.36 14.14 -27.74
N TYR A 348 4.79 12.91 -27.44
CA TYR A 348 4.05 11.70 -27.82
C TYR A 348 2.64 11.66 -27.21
N HIS A 349 2.53 11.90 -25.91
CA HIS A 349 1.24 11.90 -25.20
C HIS A 349 0.26 12.96 -25.72
N VAL A 350 0.75 14.14 -26.12
CA VAL A 350 -0.08 15.23 -26.68
C VAL A 350 -0.27 15.16 -28.19
N GLY A 351 -0.09 13.98 -28.81
CA GLY A 351 -0.54 13.70 -30.17
C GLY A 351 0.47 13.96 -31.29
N TRP A 352 1.67 14.50 -31.00
CA TRP A 352 2.63 14.89 -32.03
C TRP A 352 3.22 13.68 -32.79
N GLY A 353 3.44 13.83 -34.10
CA GLY A 353 4.11 12.83 -34.94
C GLY A 353 5.61 12.75 -34.66
N GLU A 354 6.23 11.59 -34.91
CA GLU A 354 7.62 11.32 -34.52
C GLU A 354 8.61 12.32 -35.15
N ASP A 355 8.52 12.56 -36.47
CA ASP A 355 9.40 13.49 -37.18
C ASP A 355 9.28 14.93 -36.65
N HIS A 356 8.06 15.49 -36.57
CA HIS A 356 7.84 16.86 -36.09
C HIS A 356 8.13 17.03 -34.59
N ALA A 357 7.89 16.00 -33.79
CA ALA A 357 8.30 16.00 -32.39
C ALA A 357 9.82 15.92 -32.25
N PHE A 358 10.49 15.15 -33.12
CA PHE A 358 11.94 15.05 -33.15
C PHE A 358 12.57 16.36 -33.59
N ASP A 359 12.08 17.04 -34.63
CA ASP A 359 12.60 18.34 -35.09
C ASP A 359 12.57 19.40 -33.97
N LEU A 360 11.41 19.62 -33.36
CA LEU A 360 11.26 20.58 -32.24
C LEU A 360 12.13 20.19 -31.05
N TRP A 361 12.16 18.89 -30.72
CA TRP A 361 12.98 18.38 -29.64
C TRP A 361 14.48 18.50 -29.97
N LEU A 362 14.88 18.39 -31.24
CA LEU A 362 16.25 18.45 -31.74
C LEU A 362 16.79 19.88 -31.71
N GLU A 363 15.97 20.90 -32.01
CA GLU A 363 16.36 22.30 -31.76
C GLU A 363 16.67 22.54 -30.27
N VAL A 364 15.81 22.01 -29.39
CA VAL A 364 16.00 22.03 -27.94
C VAL A 364 17.06 21.01 -27.53
N ALA A 365 17.57 20.17 -28.46
CA ALA A 365 18.64 19.20 -28.29
C ALA A 365 20.02 19.71 -28.69
N ASP A 366 20.15 20.63 -29.63
CA ASP A 366 21.47 21.15 -29.98
C ASP A 366 21.98 22.14 -28.92
N ARG A 367 21.09 23.00 -28.37
CA ARG A 367 21.44 24.11 -27.45
C ARG A 367 22.05 23.76 -26.08
N CYS A 368 22.39 22.49 -25.86
CA CYS A 368 23.03 21.96 -24.65
C CYS A 368 23.69 20.57 -24.86
N GLY A 369 23.80 20.12 -26.13
CA GLY A 369 24.22 18.77 -26.57
C GLY A 369 23.36 17.53 -26.24
N VAL A 370 22.21 17.27 -26.89
CA VAL A 370 21.61 15.90 -26.93
C VAL A 370 22.06 15.16 -28.18
N GLU A 371 22.33 13.89 -28.01
CA GLU A 371 22.10 12.88 -29.03
C GLU A 371 20.61 12.56 -29.21
N SER A 372 20.21 12.29 -30.45
CA SER A 372 18.89 11.75 -30.80
C SER A 372 18.39 10.61 -29.89
N ARG A 373 19.31 9.79 -29.38
CA ARG A 373 19.02 8.58 -28.62
C ARG A 373 18.01 8.80 -27.48
N ILE A 374 18.04 9.85 -26.64
CA ILE A 374 17.04 9.92 -25.53
C ILE A 374 15.63 9.88 -26.08
N PHE A 375 15.40 10.63 -27.15
CA PHE A 375 14.13 10.68 -27.85
C PHE A 375 13.75 9.28 -28.36
N GLU A 376 14.65 8.62 -29.09
CA GLU A 376 14.47 7.25 -29.60
C GLU A 376 14.10 6.20 -28.52
N THR A 377 14.37 6.45 -27.24
CA THR A 377 14.03 5.53 -26.14
C THR A 377 12.94 6.00 -25.19
N THR A 378 12.46 7.23 -25.34
CA THR A 378 11.43 7.80 -24.46
C THR A 378 10.16 8.13 -25.23
N PHE A 379 10.27 8.67 -26.45
CA PHE A 379 9.14 8.87 -27.36
C PHE A 379 8.40 7.55 -27.61
N GLY A 380 7.09 7.52 -27.32
CA GLY A 380 6.23 6.33 -27.48
C GLY A 380 6.64 5.08 -26.69
N ARG A 381 7.62 5.19 -25.78
CA ARG A 381 8.26 4.07 -25.06
C ARG A 381 8.22 4.24 -23.54
N VAL A 382 8.10 5.47 -23.06
CA VAL A 382 7.98 5.80 -21.64
C VAL A 382 6.86 6.82 -21.48
N SER A 383 6.00 6.65 -20.47
CA SER A 383 4.93 7.62 -20.19
C SER A 383 5.48 8.89 -19.54
N CYS A 384 4.86 10.03 -19.83
CA CYS A 384 5.21 11.31 -19.22
C CYS A 384 4.96 11.24 -17.70
N PRO A 385 5.94 11.60 -16.85
CA PRO A 385 5.79 11.54 -15.40
C PRO A 385 4.69 12.47 -14.89
N ARG A 386 4.09 12.11 -13.76
CA ARG A 386 3.11 12.95 -13.05
C ARG A 386 3.78 14.23 -12.52
N CYS A 387 3.01 15.31 -12.37
CA CYS A 387 3.52 16.58 -11.82
C CYS A 387 4.17 16.40 -10.44
N SER A 388 3.64 15.49 -9.61
CA SER A 388 4.23 15.13 -8.32
C SER A 388 5.57 14.40 -8.46
N THR A 389 5.76 13.57 -9.49
CA THR A 389 7.03 12.89 -9.77
C THR A 389 8.06 13.87 -10.33
N MET A 390 7.64 14.82 -11.16
CA MET A 390 8.52 15.87 -11.67
C MET A 390 8.99 16.88 -10.62
N THR A 391 8.21 17.09 -9.57
CA THR A 391 8.54 18.03 -8.48
C THR A 391 9.10 17.33 -7.23
N GLN A 392 9.48 16.05 -7.35
CA GLN A 392 10.15 15.28 -6.30
C GLN A 392 11.55 14.88 -6.74
N ASP A 393 12.51 15.03 -5.82
CA ASP A 393 13.84 14.46 -6.01
C ASP A 393 13.72 12.94 -6.05
N THR A 394 13.92 12.40 -7.25
CA THR A 394 14.01 10.96 -7.50
C THR A 394 15.38 10.58 -8.07
N GLY A 395 16.37 11.47 -7.94
CA GLY A 395 17.71 11.33 -8.47
C GLY A 395 17.87 11.81 -9.93
N GLY A 396 19.06 11.55 -10.49
CA GLY A 396 19.38 11.86 -11.88
C GLY A 396 18.67 10.96 -12.90
N TYR A 397 18.91 11.22 -14.19
CA TYR A 397 18.47 10.33 -15.27
C TYR A 397 19.01 8.89 -15.02
N PRO A 398 18.21 7.82 -15.16
CA PRO A 398 16.94 7.70 -15.89
C PRO A 398 15.66 8.09 -15.14
N HIS A 399 15.75 8.60 -13.91
CA HIS A 399 14.55 9.05 -13.19
C HIS A 399 14.03 10.36 -13.79
N LEU A 400 12.83 10.32 -14.35
CA LEU A 400 12.21 11.44 -15.05
C LEU A 400 11.60 12.42 -14.05
N ASN A 401 12.41 13.38 -13.60
CA ASN A 401 11.97 14.53 -12.81
C ASN A 401 12.54 15.87 -13.30
N LEU A 402 11.93 16.97 -12.88
CA LEU A 402 12.37 18.36 -13.08
C LEU A 402 12.76 19.02 -11.75
N PHE A 403 13.10 18.22 -10.74
CA PHE A 403 13.38 18.72 -9.39
C PHE A 403 14.63 19.60 -9.43
N ASP A 404 14.49 20.79 -8.82
CA ASP A 404 15.51 21.85 -8.78
C ASP A 404 15.97 22.43 -10.14
N MET A 405 15.27 22.14 -11.24
CA MET A 405 15.63 22.64 -12.58
C MET A 405 14.93 23.93 -13.01
N GLY A 406 14.02 24.48 -12.20
CA GLY A 406 13.27 25.71 -12.53
C GLY A 406 12.25 25.61 -13.69
N PHE A 407 12.26 24.56 -14.52
CA PHE A 407 11.31 24.40 -15.64
C PHE A 407 9.85 24.37 -15.19
N CYS A 408 9.53 23.69 -14.09
CA CYS A 408 8.15 23.56 -13.61
C CYS A 408 7.68 24.82 -12.86
N ALA A 409 7.33 25.87 -13.60
CA ALA A 409 6.69 27.09 -13.10
C ALA A 409 5.16 27.03 -13.37
N PRO A 410 4.35 26.47 -12.45
CA PRO A 410 2.90 26.32 -12.67
C PRO A 410 2.17 27.67 -12.68
N ASP A 411 1.14 27.77 -13.52
CA ASP A 411 0.17 28.88 -13.53
C ASP A 411 -1.12 28.51 -12.77
N GLU A 412 -2.16 29.33 -12.87
CA GLU A 412 -3.46 29.10 -12.23
C GLU A 412 -4.21 27.87 -12.76
N HIS A 413 -3.95 27.46 -14.01
CA HIS A 413 -4.53 26.29 -14.66
C HIS A 413 -3.73 25.01 -14.38
N CYS A 414 -2.53 25.10 -13.80
CA CYS A 414 -1.85 23.93 -13.23
C CYS A 414 -2.53 23.40 -11.95
N CYS A 415 -3.46 24.15 -11.35
CA CYS A 415 -4.23 23.68 -10.20
C CYS A 415 -5.14 22.51 -10.62
N GLY A 416 -5.06 21.38 -9.93
CA GLY A 416 -5.82 20.16 -10.28
C GLY A 416 -5.12 19.22 -11.28
N CYS A 417 -4.06 19.65 -11.96
CA CYS A 417 -3.29 18.80 -12.88
C CYS A 417 -2.54 17.68 -12.15
N ARG A 418 -2.78 16.43 -12.56
CA ARG A 418 -2.04 15.25 -12.08
C ARG A 418 -0.79 14.99 -12.91
N TRP A 419 -0.81 15.36 -14.19
CA TRP A 419 0.33 15.38 -15.11
C TRP A 419 0.20 16.57 -16.08
N PRO A 420 1.25 16.93 -16.84
CA PRO A 420 1.26 18.15 -17.65
C PRO A 420 0.13 18.26 -18.68
N GLY A 421 -0.30 17.16 -19.31
CA GLY A 421 -1.38 17.21 -20.31
C GLY A 421 -2.77 17.53 -19.73
N ASP A 422 -2.96 17.49 -18.41
CA ASP A 422 -4.21 17.95 -17.78
C ASP A 422 -4.36 19.49 -17.85
N HIS A 423 -3.28 20.24 -18.11
CA HIS A 423 -3.23 21.71 -18.03
C HIS A 423 -4.21 22.41 -18.96
N HIS A 424 -4.25 22.01 -20.22
CA HIS A 424 -5.20 22.56 -21.21
C HIS A 424 -6.66 22.30 -20.80
N LEU A 425 -6.95 21.15 -20.18
CA LEU A 425 -8.30 20.82 -19.70
C LEU A 425 -8.70 21.69 -18.49
N GLN A 426 -7.79 21.91 -17.53
CA GLN A 426 -8.05 22.77 -16.37
C GLN A 426 -8.23 24.24 -16.76
N LYS A 427 -7.54 24.70 -17.82
CA LYS A 427 -7.77 26.02 -18.41
C LYS A 427 -9.22 26.18 -18.90
N ILE A 428 -9.72 25.21 -19.66
CA ILE A 428 -11.11 25.19 -20.14
C ILE A 428 -12.12 25.13 -18.96
N LEU A 429 -11.81 24.41 -17.88
CA LEU A 429 -12.72 24.27 -16.74
C LEU A 429 -12.80 25.54 -15.87
N ASN A 430 -11.65 26.14 -15.54
CA ASN A 430 -11.59 27.31 -14.65
C ASN A 430 -12.24 28.56 -15.26
N GLU A 431 -12.18 28.73 -16.58
CA GLU A 431 -12.80 29.86 -17.28
C GLU A 431 -14.35 29.83 -17.24
N ASN A 432 -14.98 28.70 -16.84
CA ASN A 432 -16.42 28.49 -16.97
C ASN A 432 -17.24 28.52 -15.64
N PHE A 433 -16.61 28.46 -14.46
CA PHE A 433 -17.33 28.35 -13.17
C PHE A 433 -16.76 29.23 -12.04
N THR A 434 -17.50 30.28 -11.62
CA THR A 434 -17.18 30.99 -10.36
C THR A 434 -18.38 31.78 -9.79
N LYS A 435 -18.88 31.40 -8.59
CA LYS A 435 -19.49 32.35 -7.62
C LYS A 435 -19.72 31.79 -6.19
N GLN A 436 -18.80 32.16 -5.30
CA GLN A 436 -18.95 32.57 -3.88
C GLN A 436 -19.67 31.71 -2.80
N LYS A 437 -18.99 31.52 -1.66
CA LYS A 437 -19.52 31.80 -0.31
C LYS A 437 -18.40 32.17 0.70
N GLU A 438 -18.76 32.64 1.90
CA GLU A 438 -17.94 33.44 2.85
C GLU A 438 -17.38 32.63 4.04
N GLU A 439 -16.31 33.12 4.70
CA GLU A 439 -15.56 32.48 5.81
C GLU A 439 -15.65 33.26 7.15
N GLU A 440 -15.42 32.59 8.29
CA GLU A 440 -15.43 33.15 9.66
C GLU A 440 -14.14 33.94 10.01
N GLN A 441 -14.21 34.84 11.01
CA GLN A 441 -13.11 35.74 11.39
C GLN A 441 -12.45 35.38 12.76
N PRO A 442 -11.12 35.60 12.91
CA PRO A 442 -10.33 35.21 14.10
C PRO A 442 -10.42 36.18 15.30
N GLU A 443 -10.10 35.69 16.50
CA GLU A 443 -10.22 36.41 17.78
C GLU A 443 -9.11 37.45 18.08
N GLY A 444 -8.10 37.60 17.22
CA GLY A 444 -6.96 38.49 17.44
C GLY A 444 -6.18 38.78 16.15
N PRO A 445 -5.20 39.71 16.18
CA PRO A 445 -4.45 40.09 14.99
C PRO A 445 -3.66 38.90 14.43
N THR A 446 -3.83 38.66 13.13
CA THR A 446 -3.19 37.57 12.41
C THR A 446 -1.97 38.04 11.63
N VAL A 447 -1.29 37.08 11.02
CA VAL A 447 -0.24 37.31 10.01
C VAL A 447 -0.72 38.21 8.85
N LEU A 448 -2.01 38.16 8.48
CA LEU A 448 -2.59 39.03 7.43
C LEU A 448 -2.73 40.48 7.91
N ASP A 449 -3.07 40.69 9.18
CA ASP A 449 -3.23 42.02 9.77
C ASP A 449 -1.86 42.70 9.95
N ALA A 450 -0.87 41.96 10.44
CA ALA A 450 0.53 42.41 10.51
C ALA A 450 1.07 42.80 9.13
N PHE A 451 0.76 42.00 8.10
CA PHE A 451 1.10 42.31 6.71
C PHE A 451 0.32 43.50 6.15
N SER A 452 -0.93 43.70 6.52
CA SER A 452 -1.72 44.87 6.13
C SER A 452 -1.12 46.15 6.70
N ALA A 453 -0.77 46.17 7.99
CA ALA A 453 -0.11 47.30 8.63
C ALA A 453 1.24 47.66 7.99
N MET A 454 2.08 46.67 7.62
CA MET A 454 3.33 46.92 6.87
C MET A 454 3.08 47.54 5.48
N LEU A 455 1.96 47.19 4.82
CA LEU A 455 1.60 47.74 3.51
C LEU A 455 1.12 49.18 3.58
N GLU A 456 0.44 49.54 4.66
CA GLU A 456 0.00 50.91 4.97
C GLU A 456 1.18 51.80 5.35
N HIS A 457 2.08 51.32 6.20
CA HIS A 457 3.26 52.05 6.68
C HIS A 457 4.52 51.84 5.79
N ASP A 458 4.32 51.56 4.49
CA ASP A 458 5.37 51.17 3.55
C ASP A 458 6.53 52.17 3.40
N SER A 459 6.31 53.46 3.70
CA SER A 459 7.38 54.46 3.74
C SER A 459 8.37 54.24 4.88
N GLU A 460 7.89 53.79 6.05
CA GLU A 460 8.69 53.56 7.26
C GLU A 460 9.46 52.24 7.18
N VAL A 461 8.92 51.23 6.49
CA VAL A 461 9.63 49.96 6.20
C VAL A 461 10.88 50.17 5.32
N LYS A 462 10.97 51.30 4.61
CA LYS A 462 12.00 51.53 3.57
C LYS A 462 13.22 52.31 4.03
N THR A 463 13.23 52.86 5.24
CA THR A 463 14.30 53.73 5.72
C THR A 463 15.24 53.00 6.65
N ASP A 464 16.30 52.40 6.10
CA ASP A 464 17.63 52.35 6.72
C ASP A 464 18.71 51.84 5.75
N LYS A 465 19.98 52.16 6.04
CA LYS A 465 21.11 51.97 5.12
C LYS A 465 21.64 50.52 5.01
N ASP A 466 21.20 49.62 5.89
CA ASP A 466 21.76 48.27 6.04
C ASP A 466 20.92 47.16 5.36
N GLY A 467 20.20 47.48 4.29
CA GLY A 467 19.74 46.48 3.31
C GLY A 467 18.33 45.87 3.52
N SER A 468 17.62 46.19 4.60
CA SER A 468 16.22 45.77 4.82
C SER A 468 15.22 46.25 3.75
N THR A 469 15.64 47.17 2.89
CA THR A 469 14.86 47.70 1.77
C THR A 469 14.65 46.70 0.62
N TRP A 470 15.55 45.72 0.43
CA TRP A 470 15.45 44.74 -0.66
C TRP A 470 14.42 43.66 -0.34
N GLU A 471 14.53 43.00 0.83
CA GLU A 471 13.63 41.89 1.17
C GLU A 471 12.17 42.36 1.25
N TRP A 472 11.89 43.53 1.85
CA TRP A 472 10.56 44.12 1.78
C TRP A 472 10.12 44.42 0.33
N ARG A 473 10.97 44.96 -0.54
CA ARG A 473 10.60 45.21 -1.95
C ARG A 473 10.28 43.92 -2.73
N VAL A 474 10.96 42.81 -2.43
CA VAL A 474 10.73 41.49 -3.06
C VAL A 474 9.49 40.80 -2.48
N GLN A 475 9.27 40.90 -1.16
CA GLN A 475 8.14 40.24 -0.50
C GLN A 475 6.84 41.05 -0.59
N LYS A 476 6.89 42.38 -0.65
CA LYS A 476 5.71 43.26 -0.72
C LYS A 476 4.70 42.87 -1.83
N PRO A 477 5.10 42.51 -3.08
CA PRO A 477 4.17 42.04 -4.11
C PRO A 477 3.55 40.67 -3.82
N LEU A 478 4.21 39.82 -3.03
CA LEU A 478 3.67 38.56 -2.54
C LEU A 478 2.69 38.82 -1.38
N ILE A 479 3.11 39.63 -0.42
CA ILE A 479 2.35 40.03 0.75
C ILE A 479 1.06 40.76 0.36
N LYS A 480 1.08 41.67 -0.63
CA LYS A 480 -0.14 42.26 -1.21
C LYS A 480 -1.10 41.23 -1.79
N ARG A 481 -0.59 40.17 -2.43
CA ARG A 481 -1.43 39.09 -2.97
C ARG A 481 -2.02 38.24 -1.86
N VAL A 482 -1.25 37.94 -0.81
CA VAL A 482 -1.68 37.15 0.34
C VAL A 482 -2.74 37.89 1.17
N VAL A 483 -2.52 39.18 1.49
CA VAL A 483 -3.52 40.04 2.13
C VAL A 483 -4.80 40.15 1.29
N LYS A 484 -4.68 40.40 -0.01
CA LYS A 484 -5.85 40.46 -0.91
C LYS A 484 -6.58 39.11 -1.05
N ALA A 485 -5.88 37.99 -0.88
CA ALA A 485 -6.48 36.66 -0.96
C ALA A 485 -7.22 36.26 0.32
N GLY A 486 -7.00 36.93 1.45
CA GLY A 486 -7.65 36.65 2.74
C GLY A 486 -7.23 35.34 3.41
N ARG A 487 -6.35 34.55 2.79
CA ARG A 487 -6.02 33.17 3.19
C ARG A 487 -4.59 32.80 2.81
N MET A 488 -4.00 31.86 3.55
CA MET A 488 -2.72 31.24 3.19
C MET A 488 -2.62 29.81 3.71
N SER A 489 -1.70 29.01 3.15
CA SER A 489 -1.43 27.66 3.65
C SER A 489 -0.57 27.69 4.92
N ILE A 490 -0.70 26.68 5.79
CA ILE A 490 0.11 26.52 7.02
C ILE A 490 1.61 26.77 6.79
N LYS A 491 2.19 26.22 5.72
CA LYS A 491 3.62 26.40 5.37
C LYS A 491 3.98 27.81 4.88
N ALA A 492 3.01 28.55 4.35
CA ALA A 492 3.19 29.95 3.98
C ALA A 492 3.08 30.85 5.21
N GLU A 493 2.20 30.50 6.15
CA GLU A 493 2.04 31.17 7.44
C GLU A 493 3.28 31.04 8.32
N GLU A 494 3.84 29.82 8.45
CA GLU A 494 5.14 29.57 9.11
C GLU A 494 6.27 30.47 8.54
N LYS A 495 6.32 30.62 7.21
CA LYS A 495 7.31 31.49 6.54
C LYS A 495 7.01 32.98 6.77
N ALA A 496 5.74 33.36 6.80
CA ALA A 496 5.30 34.72 7.01
C ALA A 496 5.59 35.21 8.42
N HIS A 497 5.37 34.40 9.47
CA HIS A 497 5.87 34.67 10.82
C HIS A 497 7.40 34.89 10.80
N LYS A 498 8.16 33.95 10.21
CA LYS A 498 9.64 34.07 10.16
C LYS A 498 10.12 35.37 9.51
N PHE A 499 9.42 35.87 8.50
CA PHE A 499 9.70 37.17 7.87
C PHE A 499 9.26 38.35 8.74
N LEU A 500 8.04 38.35 9.28
CA LEU A 500 7.53 39.39 10.18
C LEU A 500 8.43 39.60 11.41
N GLY A 501 9.09 38.55 11.90
CA GLY A 501 10.03 38.62 13.03
C GLY A 501 11.20 39.58 12.79
N GLN A 502 11.62 39.79 11.54
CA GLN A 502 12.65 40.78 11.16
C GLN A 502 12.17 42.23 11.39
N TYR A 503 10.86 42.47 11.34
CA TYR A 503 10.22 43.78 11.46
C TYR A 503 9.52 44.00 12.82
N LYS A 504 9.72 43.09 13.80
CA LYS A 504 9.10 43.08 15.13
C LYS A 504 9.10 44.43 15.86
N LYS A 505 10.18 45.21 15.79
CA LYS A 505 10.26 46.54 16.43
C LYS A 505 9.36 47.59 15.76
N LEU A 506 9.19 47.52 14.45
CA LEU A 506 8.31 48.43 13.69
C LEU A 506 6.84 48.04 13.89
N LEU A 507 6.53 46.74 13.82
CA LEU A 507 5.18 46.21 14.12
C LEU A 507 4.70 46.63 15.53
N GLY A 508 5.56 46.52 16.54
CA GLY A 508 5.26 47.01 17.89
C GLY A 508 5.07 48.53 17.99
N GLY A 509 5.72 49.31 17.12
CA GLY A 509 5.50 50.75 16.98
C GLY A 509 4.13 51.11 16.40
N TRP A 510 3.55 50.22 15.59
CA TRP A 510 2.19 50.33 15.03
C TRP A 510 1.12 49.57 15.86
N GLY A 511 1.47 49.11 17.07
CA GLY A 511 0.53 48.46 17.98
C GLY A 511 0.27 46.97 17.75
N ILE A 512 1.00 46.32 16.84
CA ILE A 512 0.89 44.88 16.57
C ILE A 512 2.03 44.12 17.26
N SER A 513 1.69 43.31 18.26
CA SER A 513 2.66 42.42 18.92
C SER A 513 2.96 41.21 18.04
N TYR A 514 4.21 41.09 17.59
CA TYR A 514 4.66 39.95 16.78
C TYR A 514 4.56 38.60 17.51
N ASP A 515 4.74 38.61 18.84
CA ASP A 515 4.73 37.37 19.64
C ASP A 515 3.29 36.84 19.87
N ASP A 516 2.26 37.66 19.58
CA ASP A 516 0.84 37.38 19.86
C ASP A 516 0.01 37.27 18.56
N LEU A 517 0.62 36.88 17.44
CA LEU A 517 -0.06 36.72 16.14
C LEU A 517 -0.79 35.36 16.03
N PHE A 518 -2.09 35.39 15.70
CA PHE A 518 -2.95 34.21 15.62
C PHE A 518 -2.93 33.51 14.24
N PRO A 519 -3.10 32.17 14.18
CA PRO A 519 -3.09 31.37 12.94
C PRO A 519 -4.44 31.34 12.21
N LEU A 520 -4.43 31.00 10.92
CA LEU A 520 -5.60 31.02 10.03
C LEU A 520 -6.34 29.66 9.89
N PRO A 521 -7.67 29.65 9.64
CA PRO A 521 -8.47 28.42 9.46
C PRO A 521 -8.18 27.62 8.16
N LEU A 522 -8.68 26.37 8.09
CA LEU A 522 -8.52 25.43 6.95
C LEU A 522 -9.89 24.86 6.50
N LEU A 523 -10.08 24.65 5.18
CA LEU A 523 -11.36 24.18 4.58
C LEU A 523 -11.38 22.71 4.09
N PRO A 524 -12.57 22.06 3.92
CA PRO A 524 -12.76 20.65 3.50
C PRO A 524 -12.71 20.37 1.98
N ARG A 525 -12.79 19.07 1.57
CA ARG A 525 -12.74 18.61 0.16
C ARG A 525 -14.04 18.84 -0.65
N GLU A 526 -13.94 19.38 -1.86
CA GLU A 526 -15.06 19.64 -2.81
C GLU A 526 -15.18 18.61 -3.98
N ASN A 527 -14.94 17.31 -3.77
CA ASN A 527 -14.94 16.29 -4.84
C ASN A 527 -16.31 15.60 -5.05
N LYS A 528 -17.39 16.35 -5.25
CA LYS A 528 -18.76 15.81 -5.35
C LYS A 528 -19.08 15.20 -6.73
N GLU A 529 -19.75 14.04 -6.80
CA GLU A 529 -20.16 13.45 -8.08
C GLU A 529 -21.44 14.13 -8.63
N GLU A 530 -21.37 14.60 -9.89
CA GLU A 530 -22.50 15.23 -10.59
C GLU A 530 -23.31 14.22 -11.41
N PHE A 531 -24.61 14.49 -11.56
CA PHE A 531 -25.58 13.63 -12.24
C PHE A 531 -26.46 14.48 -13.17
N SER A 532 -26.77 13.96 -14.35
CA SER A 532 -27.69 14.62 -15.29
C SER A 532 -29.12 14.70 -14.72
N ASP A 533 -29.90 15.66 -15.20
CA ASP A 533 -31.28 15.87 -14.76
C ASP A 533 -32.17 14.65 -14.99
N GLU A 534 -31.95 13.90 -16.08
CA GLU A 534 -32.67 12.65 -16.37
C GLU A 534 -32.45 11.58 -15.28
N ILE A 535 -31.19 11.40 -14.86
CA ILE A 535 -30.82 10.47 -13.77
C ILE A 535 -31.39 10.96 -12.44
N ARG A 536 -31.33 12.28 -12.17
CA ARG A 536 -31.93 12.89 -10.97
C ARG A 536 -33.43 12.68 -10.90
N VAL A 537 -34.15 12.85 -12.00
CA VAL A 537 -35.61 12.61 -12.09
C VAL A 537 -35.93 11.14 -11.81
N LYS A 538 -35.18 10.20 -12.39
CA LYS A 538 -35.37 8.75 -12.14
C LYS A 538 -35.07 8.37 -10.69
N ALA A 539 -34.00 8.89 -10.10
CA ALA A 539 -33.68 8.68 -8.68
C ALA A 539 -34.79 9.23 -7.75
N LEU A 540 -35.33 10.43 -8.04
CA LEU A 540 -36.47 11.00 -7.33
C LEU A 540 -37.75 10.17 -7.50
N GLN A 541 -37.99 9.55 -8.67
CA GLN A 541 -39.12 8.65 -8.88
C GLN A 541 -39.00 7.42 -7.98
N VAL A 542 -37.85 6.73 -8.03
CA VAL A 542 -37.60 5.54 -7.20
C VAL A 542 -37.80 5.86 -5.72
N LEU A 543 -37.25 6.97 -5.24
CA LEU A 543 -37.42 7.42 -3.85
C LEU A 543 -38.89 7.70 -3.47
N LYS A 544 -39.70 8.25 -4.38
CA LYS A 544 -41.08 8.68 -4.09
C LYS A 544 -42.14 7.59 -4.21
N SER A 545 -41.93 6.58 -5.07
CA SER A 545 -42.99 5.64 -5.44
C SER A 545 -42.59 4.17 -5.57
N GLU A 546 -41.31 3.83 -5.42
CA GLU A 546 -40.79 2.47 -5.58
C GLU A 546 -40.03 2.02 -4.33
N ASP A 547 -39.41 0.84 -4.34
CA ASP A 547 -38.54 0.39 -3.24
C ASP A 547 -37.07 0.77 -3.56
N PRO A 548 -36.50 1.83 -2.94
CA PRO A 548 -35.12 2.23 -3.21
C PRO A 548 -34.08 1.22 -2.70
N VAL A 549 -34.43 0.38 -1.73
CA VAL A 549 -33.54 -0.65 -1.19
C VAL A 549 -33.50 -1.86 -2.12
N GLN A 550 -34.66 -2.28 -2.66
CA GLN A 550 -34.74 -3.30 -3.70
C GLN A 550 -34.09 -2.83 -5.00
N TYR A 551 -34.33 -1.60 -5.45
CA TYR A 551 -33.74 -1.07 -6.69
C TYR A 551 -32.21 -1.17 -6.71
N VAL A 552 -31.57 -0.77 -5.61
CA VAL A 552 -30.11 -0.88 -5.46
C VAL A 552 -29.68 -2.34 -5.37
N ALA A 553 -30.41 -3.19 -4.64
CA ALA A 553 -30.11 -4.61 -4.52
C ALA A 553 -30.23 -5.37 -5.86
N ASP A 554 -31.23 -5.05 -6.68
CA ASP A 554 -31.47 -5.62 -8.00
C ASP A 554 -30.40 -5.17 -9.00
N SER A 555 -30.05 -3.87 -9.01
CA SER A 555 -28.96 -3.37 -9.86
C SER A 555 -27.63 -4.05 -9.52
N CYS A 556 -27.33 -4.23 -8.23
CA CYS A 556 -26.17 -5.02 -7.80
C CYS A 556 -26.30 -6.51 -8.16
N GLY A 557 -27.51 -7.07 -8.04
CA GLY A 557 -27.85 -8.46 -8.33
C GLY A 557 -27.62 -8.89 -9.78
N ARG A 558 -27.71 -7.95 -10.74
CA ARG A 558 -27.32 -8.19 -12.16
C ARG A 558 -25.84 -8.59 -12.32
N THR A 559 -25.00 -8.20 -11.36
CA THR A 559 -23.55 -8.49 -11.33
C THR A 559 -23.22 -9.63 -10.36
N VAL A 560 -23.87 -9.69 -9.19
CA VAL A 560 -23.64 -10.73 -8.17
C VAL A 560 -24.94 -11.44 -7.83
N LEU A 561 -25.13 -12.61 -8.44
CA LEU A 561 -26.28 -13.48 -8.20
C LEU A 561 -26.30 -13.97 -6.74
N GLY A 562 -27.49 -14.08 -6.15
CA GLY A 562 -27.70 -14.64 -4.80
C GLY A 562 -27.34 -13.71 -3.63
N ALA A 563 -26.76 -12.53 -3.89
CA ALA A 563 -26.30 -11.60 -2.85
C ALA A 563 -27.33 -10.52 -2.44
N GLU A 564 -28.61 -10.66 -2.81
CA GLU A 564 -29.67 -9.65 -2.58
C GLU A 564 -29.73 -9.16 -1.12
N LYS A 565 -29.82 -10.08 -0.14
CA LYS A 565 -29.86 -9.72 1.28
C LYS A 565 -28.57 -9.06 1.76
N ALA A 566 -27.41 -9.42 1.19
CA ALA A 566 -26.14 -8.76 1.49
C ALA A 566 -26.18 -7.29 1.04
N PHE A 567 -26.74 -7.01 -0.15
CA PHE A 567 -26.94 -5.65 -0.62
C PHE A 567 -27.93 -4.86 0.23
N LYS A 568 -29.07 -5.46 0.61
CA LYS A 568 -30.05 -4.81 1.51
C LYS A 568 -29.45 -4.46 2.88
N LYS A 569 -28.71 -5.39 3.50
CA LYS A 569 -27.96 -5.13 4.76
C LYS A 569 -26.93 -4.02 4.59
N THR A 570 -26.13 -4.06 3.52
CA THR A 570 -25.09 -3.05 3.25
C THR A 570 -25.67 -1.67 2.97
N ALA A 571 -26.82 -1.59 2.27
CA ALA A 571 -27.58 -0.36 2.07
C ALA A 571 -28.06 0.24 3.40
N CYS A 572 -28.51 -0.59 4.34
CA CYS A 572 -28.86 -0.13 5.69
C CYS A 572 -27.61 0.41 6.44
N CYS A 573 -26.46 -0.24 6.33
CA CYS A 573 -25.20 0.22 6.92
C CYS A 573 -24.73 1.59 6.38
N VAL A 574 -25.02 1.93 5.12
CA VAL A 574 -24.71 3.25 4.57
C VAL A 574 -25.83 4.26 4.87
N SER A 575 -27.09 3.83 4.90
CA SER A 575 -28.24 4.68 5.24
C SER A 575 -28.11 5.33 6.62
N VAL A 576 -27.67 4.56 7.64
CA VAL A 576 -27.50 5.08 9.01
C VAL A 576 -26.51 6.23 9.15
N GLN A 577 -25.59 6.42 8.20
CA GLN A 577 -24.69 7.57 8.18
C GLN A 577 -25.44 8.92 8.16
N ASN A 578 -26.70 8.94 7.72
CA ASN A 578 -27.53 10.13 7.66
C ASN A 578 -28.53 10.25 8.82
N VAL A 579 -28.42 9.43 9.87
CA VAL A 579 -29.46 9.30 10.92
C VAL A 579 -28.86 9.57 12.30
N ARG A 580 -29.13 10.73 12.90
CA ARG A 580 -28.42 11.23 14.12
C ARG A 580 -28.52 10.31 15.33
N GLN A 581 -29.63 9.59 15.49
CA GLN A 581 -29.85 8.72 16.65
C GLN A 581 -29.27 7.30 16.49
N SER A 582 -28.49 7.05 15.43
CA SER A 582 -27.87 5.75 15.16
C SER A 582 -26.67 5.47 16.06
N ALA A 583 -26.47 4.20 16.43
CA ALA A 583 -25.24 3.75 17.08
C ALA A 583 -24.15 3.26 16.11
N GLY A 584 -24.41 3.33 14.79
CA GLY A 584 -23.53 2.85 13.72
C GLY A 584 -23.74 1.37 13.38
N LEU A 585 -23.81 1.06 12.07
CA LEU A 585 -23.95 -0.29 11.54
C LEU A 585 -22.83 -0.59 10.54
N HIS A 586 -22.22 -1.77 10.65
CA HIS A 586 -21.02 -2.13 9.88
C HIS A 586 -21.20 -3.50 9.20
N PRO A 587 -21.02 -3.61 7.87
CA PRO A 587 -21.21 -4.89 7.18
C PRO A 587 -19.97 -5.78 7.34
N LYS A 588 -20.15 -6.96 7.93
CA LYS A 588 -19.09 -7.97 8.11
C LYS A 588 -19.34 -9.17 7.21
N LEU A 589 -18.52 -9.34 6.17
CA LEU A 589 -18.65 -10.43 5.20
C LEU A 589 -17.71 -11.57 5.58
N THR A 590 -18.27 -12.75 5.88
CA THR A 590 -17.49 -13.97 6.21
C THR A 590 -17.82 -15.13 5.28
N GLY A 591 -16.90 -16.09 5.17
CA GLY A 591 -17.04 -17.26 4.30
C GLY A 591 -15.71 -17.71 3.69
N ASN A 592 -15.75 -18.83 2.97
CA ASN A 592 -14.58 -19.44 2.33
C ASN A 592 -13.86 -18.47 1.38
N SER A 593 -12.56 -18.72 1.13
CA SER A 593 -11.88 -18.10 -0.02
C SER A 593 -12.61 -18.45 -1.32
N SER A 594 -12.54 -17.57 -2.32
CA SER A 594 -13.33 -17.56 -3.58
C SER A 594 -14.85 -17.40 -3.47
N GLY A 595 -15.46 -17.43 -2.28
CA GLY A 595 -16.91 -17.26 -2.05
C GLY A 595 -17.47 -15.84 -2.25
N GLY A 596 -17.00 -15.06 -3.24
CA GLY A 596 -17.65 -13.81 -3.69
C GLY A 596 -17.67 -12.60 -2.75
N LYS A 597 -17.18 -12.69 -1.50
CA LYS A 597 -17.20 -11.63 -0.47
C LYS A 597 -16.75 -10.25 -0.99
N THR A 598 -15.49 -10.18 -1.40
CA THR A 598 -14.80 -9.02 -1.97
C THR A 598 -15.55 -8.46 -3.18
N TYR A 599 -16.00 -9.34 -4.08
CA TYR A 599 -16.75 -8.93 -5.28
C TYR A 599 -18.12 -8.34 -4.94
N THR A 600 -18.78 -8.85 -3.91
CA THR A 600 -20.06 -8.33 -3.39
C THR A 600 -19.88 -6.90 -2.86
N ILE A 601 -18.96 -6.67 -1.93
CA ILE A 601 -18.78 -5.32 -1.37
C ILE A 601 -18.26 -4.31 -2.41
N TYR A 602 -17.37 -4.72 -3.33
CA TYR A 602 -16.95 -3.86 -4.44
C TYR A 602 -18.04 -3.57 -5.47
N THR A 603 -19.02 -4.46 -5.64
CA THR A 603 -20.19 -4.21 -6.49
C THR A 603 -21.11 -3.20 -5.84
N PHE A 604 -21.40 -3.35 -4.54
CA PHE A 604 -22.20 -2.36 -3.80
C PHE A 604 -21.54 -0.97 -3.80
N ALA A 605 -20.24 -0.92 -3.53
CA ALA A 605 -19.48 0.33 -3.53
C ALA A 605 -19.37 0.99 -4.92
N HIS A 606 -19.59 0.24 -6.01
CA HIS A 606 -19.70 0.81 -7.36
C HIS A 606 -21.06 1.52 -7.60
N HIS A 607 -22.06 1.25 -6.76
CA HIS A 607 -23.39 1.88 -6.76
C HIS A 607 -23.50 3.05 -5.77
N LEU A 608 -22.41 3.44 -5.11
CA LEU A 608 -22.33 4.65 -4.27
C LEU A 608 -21.62 5.80 -5.00
N PRO A 609 -21.89 7.07 -4.64
CA PRO A 609 -21.11 8.23 -5.08
C PRO A 609 -19.63 8.04 -4.79
N LYS A 610 -18.76 8.48 -5.71
CA LYS A 610 -17.30 8.30 -5.62
C LYS A 610 -16.70 8.82 -4.31
N GLU A 611 -17.21 9.92 -3.78
CA GLU A 611 -16.80 10.56 -2.53
C GLU A 611 -17.21 9.78 -1.28
N ALA A 612 -18.25 8.93 -1.36
CA ALA A 612 -18.76 8.15 -0.25
C ALA A 612 -17.98 6.84 -0.03
N VAL A 613 -16.94 6.55 -0.83
CA VAL A 613 -16.23 5.27 -0.85
C VAL A 613 -14.72 5.44 -0.79
N ILE A 614 -14.09 4.85 0.22
CA ILE A 614 -12.65 4.68 0.29
C ILE A 614 -12.30 3.19 0.13
N LYS A 615 -11.44 2.90 -0.84
CA LYS A 615 -11.02 1.55 -1.24
C LYS A 615 -9.51 1.47 -1.44
N GLY A 616 -8.93 0.32 -1.09
CA GLY A 616 -7.51 0.02 -1.26
C GLY A 616 -6.85 -0.36 0.08
N SER A 617 -5.58 -0.77 0.02
CA SER A 617 -4.79 -1.05 1.22
C SER A 617 -4.54 0.23 2.01
N MET A 618 -4.79 0.19 3.32
CA MET A 618 -4.65 1.33 4.22
C MET A 618 -3.65 0.98 5.34
N SER A 619 -2.68 1.85 5.62
CA SER A 619 -1.85 1.70 6.82
C SER A 619 -2.63 2.13 8.06
N ALA A 620 -2.27 1.60 9.23
CA ALA A 620 -3.09 1.67 10.43
C ALA A 620 -3.54 3.09 10.85
N LYS A 621 -2.73 4.10 10.56
CA LYS A 621 -3.00 5.52 10.90
C LYS A 621 -3.30 6.41 9.68
N ALA A 622 -3.32 5.87 8.46
CA ALA A 622 -3.51 6.69 7.24
C ALA A 622 -4.82 7.49 7.26
N GLY A 623 -5.88 6.96 7.88
CA GLY A 623 -7.17 7.66 8.03
C GLY A 623 -7.12 9.01 8.76
N PHE A 624 -6.08 9.28 9.56
CA PHE A 624 -5.87 10.60 10.19
C PHE A 624 -5.03 11.56 9.33
N TYR A 625 -4.28 11.05 8.36
CA TYR A 625 -3.43 11.86 7.46
C TYR A 625 -4.13 12.19 6.13
N HIS A 626 -5.34 11.66 5.93
CA HIS A 626 -6.17 11.92 4.77
C HIS A 626 -7.48 12.58 5.21
N SER A 627 -7.75 13.78 4.70
CA SER A 627 -9.03 14.48 4.88
C SER A 627 -10.15 13.79 4.07
N ASP A 628 -10.46 12.54 4.41
CA ASP A 628 -11.43 11.72 3.67
C ASP A 628 -12.89 12.11 3.95
N GLY A 629 -13.11 12.95 4.96
CA GLY A 629 -14.42 13.49 5.31
C GLY A 629 -15.34 12.47 5.99
N ASP A 630 -16.56 12.93 6.19
CA ASP A 630 -17.58 12.24 6.96
C ASP A 630 -18.49 11.37 6.08
N ARG A 631 -19.21 10.43 6.69
CA ARG A 631 -20.19 9.56 6.01
C ARG A 631 -19.52 8.78 4.87
N VAL A 632 -18.57 7.92 5.22
CA VAL A 632 -17.71 7.19 4.28
C VAL A 632 -17.81 5.69 4.51
N LEU A 633 -18.01 4.92 3.44
CA LEU A 633 -17.81 3.47 3.41
C LEU A 633 -16.32 3.16 3.18
N ARG A 634 -15.63 2.65 4.21
CA ARG A 634 -14.25 2.14 4.11
C ARG A 634 -14.25 0.63 3.91
N ILE A 635 -13.65 0.14 2.83
CA ILE A 635 -13.53 -1.29 2.55
C ILE A 635 -12.16 -1.79 3.02
N LEU A 636 -12.15 -2.71 3.98
CA LEU A 636 -10.98 -3.47 4.40
C LEU A 636 -11.09 -4.89 3.85
N ASP A 637 -10.29 -5.17 2.81
CA ASP A 637 -10.31 -6.43 2.08
C ASP A 637 -9.24 -7.41 2.60
N ASP A 638 -9.62 -8.67 2.78
CA ASP A 638 -8.84 -9.72 3.46
C ASP A 638 -8.20 -9.24 4.78
N TYR A 639 -9.01 -8.59 5.61
CA TYR A 639 -8.60 -8.10 6.93
C TYR A 639 -8.13 -9.25 7.83
N GLN A 640 -6.95 -9.07 8.42
CA GLN A 640 -6.35 -9.97 9.38
C GLN A 640 -6.13 -9.22 10.70
N ALA A 641 -6.75 -9.72 11.78
CA ALA A 641 -6.58 -9.16 13.12
C ALA A 641 -5.13 -9.32 13.63
N GLY A 642 -4.67 -8.36 14.44
CA GLY A 642 -3.30 -8.33 14.97
C GLY A 642 -2.52 -7.06 14.63
N ASN A 643 -3.18 -6.04 14.09
CA ASN A 643 -2.63 -4.69 13.93
C ASN A 643 -3.28 -3.77 14.97
N GLU A 644 -2.71 -3.73 16.18
CA GLU A 644 -3.30 -3.06 17.35
C GLU A 644 -3.66 -1.58 17.09
N ASP A 645 -2.88 -0.87 16.28
CA ASP A 645 -3.17 0.50 15.88
C ASP A 645 -4.46 0.56 15.04
N LEU A 646 -4.59 -0.27 13.99
CA LEU A 646 -5.76 -0.28 13.10
C LEU A 646 -7.02 -0.76 13.84
N ASP A 647 -6.87 -1.80 14.65
CA ASP A 647 -7.93 -2.39 15.46
C ASP A 647 -8.47 -1.37 16.47
N THR A 648 -7.60 -0.50 17.00
CA THR A 648 -7.99 0.65 17.83
C THR A 648 -8.75 1.71 17.04
N VAL A 649 -8.29 2.09 15.84
CA VAL A 649 -9.00 3.09 15.01
C VAL A 649 -10.42 2.64 14.68
N ILE A 650 -10.59 1.38 14.25
CA ILE A 650 -11.92 0.81 13.97
C ILE A 650 -12.77 0.83 15.24
N LYS A 651 -12.23 0.36 16.38
CA LYS A 651 -12.98 0.31 17.64
C LYS A 651 -13.44 1.68 18.14
N GLN A 652 -12.63 2.73 17.98
CA GLN A 652 -12.97 4.08 18.46
C GLN A 652 -13.99 4.75 17.53
N THR A 653 -13.74 4.75 16.21
CA THR A 653 -14.67 5.32 15.20
C THR A 653 -16.01 4.57 15.09
N THR A 654 -16.10 3.34 15.61
CA THR A 654 -17.38 2.61 15.76
C THR A 654 -17.96 2.66 17.17
N SER A 655 -17.26 3.28 18.14
CA SER A 655 -17.80 3.57 19.47
C SER A 655 -18.55 4.90 19.45
N GLU A 656 -17.88 5.96 19.00
CA GLU A 656 -18.40 7.31 18.81
C GLU A 656 -18.69 7.54 17.31
N PHE A 657 -19.79 6.98 16.80
CA PHE A 657 -20.04 6.91 15.35
C PHE A 657 -20.31 8.27 14.69
N HIS A 658 -20.88 9.24 15.42
CA HIS A 658 -21.26 10.56 14.90
C HIS A 658 -20.22 11.66 15.19
N ASP A 659 -19.10 11.32 15.85
CA ASP A 659 -18.06 12.27 16.22
C ASP A 659 -16.75 11.98 15.46
N PRO A 660 -15.99 13.01 15.02
CA PRO A 660 -14.63 12.82 14.54
C PRO A 660 -13.74 12.24 15.64
N TYR A 661 -12.83 11.33 15.27
CA TYR A 661 -11.89 10.75 16.23
C TYR A 661 -10.50 11.36 16.09
N SER A 662 -10.01 12.02 17.15
CA SER A 662 -8.73 12.73 17.13
C SER A 662 -7.55 11.85 17.58
N HIS A 663 -6.50 11.78 16.76
CA HIS A 663 -5.20 11.20 17.07
C HIS A 663 -4.18 12.29 17.40
N ARG A 664 -3.75 12.35 18.67
CA ARG A 664 -2.65 13.21 19.12
C ARG A 664 -1.31 12.54 18.84
N THR A 665 -0.45 13.22 18.10
CA THR A 665 0.87 12.73 17.68
C THR A 665 1.91 13.85 17.77
N VAL A 666 3.17 13.54 17.49
CA VAL A 666 4.27 14.52 17.47
C VAL A 666 4.91 14.54 16.09
N VAL A 667 4.83 15.68 15.42
CA VAL A 667 5.48 15.91 14.12
C VAL A 667 6.53 16.99 14.31
N LYS A 668 7.80 16.69 14.00
CA LYS A 668 8.94 17.61 14.17
C LYS A 668 9.06 18.25 15.57
N GLN A 669 8.89 17.45 16.63
CA GLN A 669 8.91 17.89 18.04
C GLN A 669 7.77 18.83 18.48
N GLN A 670 6.78 19.10 17.63
CA GLN A 670 5.56 19.82 18.00
C GLN A 670 4.38 18.86 18.16
N ALA A 671 3.55 19.12 19.16
CA ALA A 671 2.30 18.38 19.36
C ALA A 671 1.32 18.73 18.23
N MET A 672 0.80 17.71 17.57
CA MET A 672 -0.16 17.83 16.46
C MET A 672 -1.35 16.93 16.74
N THR A 673 -2.55 17.47 16.56
CA THR A 673 -3.79 16.68 16.59
C THR A 673 -4.24 16.50 15.14
N LEU A 674 -4.47 15.25 14.76
CA LEU A 674 -5.01 14.86 13.46
C LEU A 674 -6.35 14.16 13.67
N GLU A 675 -7.26 14.21 12.71
CA GLU A 675 -8.61 13.68 12.88
C GLU A 675 -9.03 12.80 11.71
N ILE A 676 -9.80 11.75 12.01
CA ILE A 676 -10.58 11.00 11.03
C ILE A 676 -12.05 11.43 11.20
N GLY A 677 -12.71 11.74 10.08
CA GLY A 677 -14.09 12.25 10.08
C GLY A 677 -15.12 11.28 10.67
N SER A 678 -16.35 11.75 10.86
CA SER A 678 -17.44 11.00 11.46
C SER A 678 -18.06 9.96 10.51
N GLU A 679 -18.94 9.10 11.04
CA GLU A 679 -19.71 8.05 10.36
C GLU A 679 -18.89 7.09 9.48
N GLN A 680 -17.67 6.74 9.92
CA GLN A 680 -16.80 5.79 9.23
C GLN A 680 -17.40 4.39 9.27
N THR A 681 -17.99 3.98 8.14
CA THR A 681 -18.65 2.68 7.99
C THR A 681 -17.65 1.66 7.48
N TRP A 682 -17.11 0.85 8.40
CA TRP A 682 -16.16 -0.20 8.07
C TRP A 682 -16.84 -1.44 7.48
N ALA A 683 -16.57 -1.71 6.20
CA ALA A 683 -16.91 -2.95 5.54
C ALA A 683 -15.72 -3.90 5.57
N ILE A 684 -15.83 -4.98 6.35
CA ILE A 684 -14.72 -5.91 6.58
C ILE A 684 -15.01 -7.25 5.90
N THR A 685 -14.09 -7.71 5.06
CA THR A 685 -14.08 -9.09 4.54
C THR A 685 -13.05 -9.92 5.33
N SER A 686 -13.45 -11.09 5.84
CA SER A 686 -12.53 -12.01 6.54
C SER A 686 -12.76 -13.48 6.15
N VAL A 687 -11.71 -14.29 6.28
CA VAL A 687 -11.73 -15.73 5.94
C VAL A 687 -12.14 -16.61 7.13
N ASN A 688 -11.84 -16.18 8.36
CA ASN A 688 -12.13 -16.91 9.60
C ASN A 688 -12.90 -16.02 10.57
N ASN A 689 -13.87 -16.60 11.30
CA ASN A 689 -14.63 -15.89 12.34
C ASN A 689 -13.91 -15.89 13.70
N ASP A 690 -12.92 -16.79 13.88
CA ASP A 690 -12.26 -17.13 15.14
C ASP A 690 -11.38 -16.03 15.77
N GLN A 691 -11.14 -14.91 15.09
CA GLN A 691 -10.23 -13.84 15.57
C GLN A 691 -10.93 -12.49 15.83
N ASP A 692 -12.23 -12.36 15.53
CA ASP A 692 -12.89 -11.06 15.35
C ASP A 692 -13.63 -10.49 16.59
N ILE A 693 -13.54 -11.14 17.76
CA ILE A 693 -14.53 -10.97 18.85
C ILE A 693 -14.52 -9.58 19.53
N GLN A 694 -13.49 -8.75 19.35
CA GLN A 694 -13.45 -7.40 19.96
C GLN A 694 -13.62 -6.20 19.01
N VAL A 695 -13.18 -6.26 17.76
CA VAL A 695 -13.02 -5.06 16.91
C VAL A 695 -14.36 -4.51 16.38
N LEU A 696 -15.25 -5.36 15.84
CA LEU A 696 -16.59 -4.96 15.38
C LEU A 696 -17.72 -5.65 16.15
N ASN A 697 -17.90 -5.25 17.41
CA ASN A 697 -19.04 -5.72 18.23
C ASN A 697 -20.41 -5.14 17.80
N ARG A 698 -20.44 -4.26 16.80
CA ARG A 698 -21.64 -3.72 16.09
C ARG A 698 -21.72 -4.19 14.63
N GLY A 699 -20.92 -5.18 14.23
CA GLY A 699 -20.95 -5.72 12.87
C GLY A 699 -22.21 -6.56 12.62
N ILE A 700 -22.91 -6.29 11.52
CA ILE A 700 -23.97 -7.17 11.01
C ILE A 700 -23.29 -8.27 10.17
N PRO A 701 -23.42 -9.56 10.53
CA PRO A 701 -22.90 -10.65 9.72
C PRO A 701 -23.68 -10.76 8.41
N ILE A 702 -22.90 -10.95 7.35
CA ILE A 702 -23.33 -11.20 5.98
C ILE A 702 -22.58 -12.48 5.56
N ASN A 703 -23.28 -13.61 5.54
CA ASN A 703 -22.71 -14.82 4.95
C ASN A 703 -23.03 -14.85 3.45
N VAL A 704 -22.05 -15.16 2.62
CA VAL A 704 -22.25 -15.32 1.18
C VAL A 704 -22.62 -16.77 0.88
N ASP A 705 -23.64 -16.96 0.04
CA ASP A 705 -24.05 -18.27 -0.45
C ASP A 705 -22.97 -18.86 -1.39
N ASP A 706 -22.42 -20.01 -1.01
CA ASP A 706 -21.47 -20.80 -1.80
C ASP A 706 -22.06 -22.17 -2.22
N SER A 707 -23.39 -22.26 -2.31
CA SER A 707 -24.08 -23.45 -2.81
C SER A 707 -23.68 -23.78 -4.25
N VAL A 708 -23.50 -25.07 -4.52
CA VAL A 708 -23.08 -25.60 -5.84
C VAL A 708 -24.04 -25.15 -6.97
N GLU A 709 -25.32 -24.97 -6.67
CA GLU A 709 -26.30 -24.46 -7.63
C GLU A 709 -26.08 -22.99 -7.97
N LEU A 710 -25.79 -22.13 -6.98
CA LEU A 710 -25.47 -20.73 -7.22
C LEU A 710 -24.12 -20.61 -7.95
N THR A 711 -23.10 -21.37 -7.55
CA THR A 711 -21.81 -21.41 -8.25
C THR A 711 -21.97 -21.73 -9.73
N ARG A 712 -22.84 -22.70 -10.08
CA ARG A 712 -23.13 -23.04 -11.48
C ARG A 712 -23.75 -21.86 -12.24
N LYS A 713 -24.71 -21.15 -11.63
CA LYS A 713 -25.34 -19.95 -12.23
C LYS A 713 -24.33 -18.82 -12.42
N VAL A 714 -23.48 -18.55 -11.43
CA VAL A 714 -22.42 -17.53 -11.48
C VAL A 714 -21.39 -17.85 -12.58
N ASN A 715 -20.95 -19.11 -12.69
CA ASN A 715 -20.04 -19.54 -13.74
C ASN A 715 -20.67 -19.35 -15.14
N ASN A 716 -21.91 -19.78 -15.33
CA ASN A 716 -22.62 -19.61 -16.62
C ASN A 716 -22.77 -18.14 -16.99
N ARG A 717 -23.20 -17.27 -16.07
CA ARG A 717 -23.34 -15.82 -16.30
C ARG A 717 -21.98 -15.15 -16.56
N THR A 718 -20.91 -15.64 -15.94
CA THR A 718 -19.55 -15.16 -16.20
C THR A 718 -19.12 -15.50 -17.63
N VAL A 719 -19.31 -16.75 -18.07
CA VAL A 719 -19.01 -17.19 -19.45
C VAL A 719 -19.84 -16.43 -20.47
N GLU A 720 -21.14 -16.24 -20.22
CA GLU A 720 -22.04 -15.44 -21.06
C GLU A 720 -21.54 -14.00 -21.22
N ARG A 721 -21.19 -13.34 -20.10
CA ARG A 721 -20.61 -11.97 -20.11
C ARG A 721 -19.36 -11.88 -21.00
N TYR A 722 -18.45 -12.84 -20.90
CA TYR A 722 -17.26 -12.91 -21.75
C TYR A 722 -17.61 -13.18 -23.23
N GLY A 723 -18.60 -14.04 -23.51
CA GLY A 723 -19.07 -14.32 -24.86
C GLY A 723 -19.75 -13.13 -25.55
N MET A 724 -20.42 -12.27 -24.78
CA MET A 724 -21.05 -11.04 -25.26
C MET A 724 -20.11 -9.82 -25.30
N GLY A 725 -18.89 -9.93 -24.76
CA GLY A 725 -17.95 -8.81 -24.64
C GLY A 725 -18.36 -7.76 -23.59
N GLU A 726 -19.25 -8.10 -22.66
CA GLU A 726 -19.77 -7.18 -21.64
C GLU A 726 -18.68 -6.77 -20.61
N ALA A 727 -18.62 -5.48 -20.30
CA ALA A 727 -17.66 -4.95 -19.32
C ALA A 727 -17.90 -5.51 -17.90
N ALA A 728 -16.83 -5.90 -17.20
CA ALA A 728 -16.91 -6.52 -15.87
C ALA A 728 -17.45 -5.60 -14.75
N LYS A 729 -17.50 -4.29 -15.00
CA LYS A 729 -18.11 -3.25 -14.14
C LYS A 729 -18.80 -2.21 -15.03
N LEU A 730 -19.95 -2.58 -15.57
CA LEU A 730 -20.77 -1.67 -16.37
C LEU A 730 -21.13 -0.41 -15.54
N VAL A 731 -21.13 0.77 -16.18
CA VAL A 731 -21.71 1.99 -15.64
C VAL A 731 -22.87 2.33 -16.56
N ASP A 732 -24.05 1.84 -16.18
CA ASP A 732 -25.30 2.09 -16.88
C ASP A 732 -26.23 3.00 -16.05
N GLU A 733 -27.39 3.27 -16.61
CA GLU A 733 -28.43 4.07 -15.98
C GLU A 733 -28.79 3.60 -14.57
N GLN A 734 -28.92 2.29 -14.32
CA GLN A 734 -29.34 1.80 -12.99
C GLN A 734 -28.24 1.99 -11.95
N VAL A 735 -26.96 1.86 -12.36
CA VAL A 735 -25.82 2.22 -11.51
C VAL A 735 -25.83 3.72 -11.20
N LEU A 736 -26.03 4.57 -12.22
CA LEU A 736 -26.05 6.03 -12.04
C LEU A 736 -27.24 6.50 -11.19
N VAL A 737 -28.43 5.93 -11.39
CA VAL A 737 -29.62 6.17 -10.54
C VAL A 737 -29.35 5.72 -9.11
N SER A 738 -28.73 4.55 -8.90
CA SER A 738 -28.36 4.09 -7.55
C SER A 738 -27.42 5.05 -6.83
N ARG A 739 -26.38 5.55 -7.52
CA ARG A 739 -25.48 6.57 -6.95
C ARG A 739 -26.23 7.86 -6.65
N CYS A 740 -27.07 8.31 -7.58
CA CYS A 740 -27.84 9.53 -7.43
C CYS A 740 -28.84 9.46 -6.25
N ILE A 741 -29.46 8.30 -6.01
CA ILE A 741 -30.27 8.04 -4.80
C ILE A 741 -29.45 8.33 -3.54
N PHE A 742 -28.28 7.70 -3.38
CA PHE A 742 -27.44 7.95 -2.20
C PHE A 742 -26.92 9.40 -2.14
N GLN A 743 -26.67 10.05 -3.27
CA GLN A 743 -26.25 11.45 -3.28
C GLN A 743 -27.36 12.40 -2.81
N ILE A 744 -28.59 12.24 -3.31
CA ILE A 744 -29.76 13.02 -2.89
C ILE A 744 -29.98 12.84 -1.38
N LEU A 745 -29.93 11.59 -0.91
CA LEU A 745 -30.06 11.28 0.52
C LEU A 745 -28.93 11.90 1.36
N ARG A 746 -27.67 11.94 0.88
CA ARG A 746 -26.53 12.57 1.55
C ARG A 746 -26.64 14.10 1.58
N ASP A 747 -27.07 14.70 0.48
CA ASP A 747 -27.19 16.14 0.24
C ASP A 747 -28.25 16.80 1.13
N GLU A 748 -29.33 16.07 1.45
CA GLU A 748 -30.36 16.51 2.40
C GLU A 748 -29.86 16.64 3.85
N GLY A 749 -28.66 16.12 4.15
CA GLY A 749 -28.05 16.14 5.47
C GLY A 749 -28.64 15.10 6.41
N TYR A 750 -28.45 15.35 7.71
CA TYR A 750 -28.84 14.43 8.77
C TYR A 750 -30.33 14.55 9.12
N ILE A 751 -30.96 13.40 9.31
CA ILE A 751 -32.36 13.25 9.68
C ILE A 751 -32.50 12.57 11.05
N ASP A 752 -33.71 12.70 11.60
CA ASP A 752 -34.12 12.02 12.83
C ASP A 752 -35.38 11.18 12.54
N VAL A 753 -35.49 10.03 13.21
CA VAL A 753 -36.58 9.07 12.99
C VAL A 753 -37.23 8.73 14.33
N ARG A 754 -38.55 8.88 14.40
CA ARG A 754 -39.36 8.44 15.54
C ARG A 754 -40.09 7.15 15.18
N ILE A 755 -40.11 6.21 16.11
CA ILE A 755 -40.82 4.93 15.99
C ILE A 755 -42.08 5.02 16.85
N PRO A 756 -43.28 5.25 16.29
CA PRO A 756 -44.48 5.55 17.07
C PRO A 756 -44.96 4.36 17.94
N PHE A 757 -44.63 3.14 17.53
CA PHE A 757 -45.04 1.86 18.12
C PHE A 757 -43.96 1.24 19.02
N TYR A 758 -42.99 2.02 19.50
CA TYR A 758 -41.86 1.53 20.30
C TYR A 758 -42.28 0.77 21.57
N ASP A 759 -43.41 1.15 22.16
CA ASP A 759 -44.04 0.53 23.34
C ASP A 759 -44.64 -0.86 23.07
N ARG A 760 -44.95 -1.14 21.80
CA ARG A 760 -45.41 -2.44 21.30
C ARG A 760 -44.26 -3.37 20.93
N ILE A 761 -43.03 -2.89 20.80
CA ILE A 761 -41.86 -3.72 20.50
C ILE A 761 -41.47 -4.49 21.75
N GLU A 762 -41.53 -5.81 21.68
CA GLU A 762 -41.15 -6.72 22.76
C GLU A 762 -39.88 -7.46 22.38
N TRP A 763 -38.79 -7.13 23.08
CA TRP A 763 -37.50 -7.80 22.94
C TRP A 763 -37.46 -9.03 23.86
N LEU A 764 -37.10 -10.18 23.28
CA LEU A 764 -37.20 -11.50 23.92
C LEU A 764 -35.83 -12.20 24.08
N ASP A 765 -34.82 -11.82 23.28
CA ASP A 765 -33.45 -12.36 23.38
C ASP A 765 -32.65 -11.72 24.53
N THR A 766 -32.23 -12.52 25.51
CA THR A 766 -31.38 -12.05 26.63
C THR A 766 -29.88 -12.34 26.45
N SER A 767 -29.45 -12.90 25.32
CA SER A 767 -28.06 -13.34 25.10
C SER A 767 -27.05 -12.19 24.99
N ASN A 768 -27.43 -11.09 24.33
CA ASN A 768 -26.52 -9.98 24.05
C ASN A 768 -27.25 -8.63 24.03
N ARG A 769 -26.94 -7.78 25.02
CA ARG A 769 -27.48 -6.41 25.17
C ARG A 769 -27.21 -5.45 23.99
N ARG A 770 -26.37 -5.81 23.02
CA ARG A 770 -26.15 -5.03 21.78
C ARG A 770 -27.15 -5.36 20.67
N ASN A 771 -27.74 -6.56 20.67
CA ASN A 771 -28.67 -7.00 19.63
C ASN A 771 -29.89 -6.06 19.47
N PRO A 772 -30.50 -5.50 20.55
CA PRO A 772 -31.55 -4.48 20.42
C PRO A 772 -31.11 -3.25 19.63
N SER A 773 -29.93 -2.70 19.91
CA SER A 773 -29.41 -1.51 19.20
C SER A 773 -29.30 -1.78 17.71
N ILE A 774 -28.63 -2.89 17.33
CA ILE A 774 -28.41 -3.27 15.92
C ILE A 774 -29.75 -3.44 15.19
N PHE A 775 -30.75 -4.04 15.85
CA PHE A 775 -32.09 -4.18 15.27
C PHE A 775 -32.81 -2.83 15.11
N MET A 776 -32.77 -1.97 16.11
CA MET A 776 -33.40 -0.64 16.04
C MET A 776 -32.71 0.26 15.01
N ASP A 777 -31.39 0.16 14.89
CA ASP A 777 -30.60 0.81 13.84
C ASP A 777 -31.04 0.36 12.43
N LEU A 778 -31.40 -0.92 12.24
CA LEU A 778 -31.99 -1.40 10.96
C LEU A 778 -33.38 -0.80 10.68
N VAL A 779 -34.24 -0.64 11.70
CA VAL A 779 -35.57 -0.01 11.54
C VAL A 779 -35.42 1.44 11.07
N ILE A 780 -34.57 2.23 11.74
CA ILE A 780 -34.33 3.62 11.35
C ILE A 780 -33.57 3.73 10.03
N ALA A 781 -32.67 2.80 9.69
CA ALA A 781 -31.99 2.74 8.40
C ALA A 781 -32.96 2.51 7.24
N HIS A 782 -33.92 1.60 7.42
CA HIS A 782 -34.96 1.34 6.43
C HIS A 782 -35.86 2.56 6.27
N THR A 783 -36.37 3.10 7.39
CA THR A 783 -37.19 4.33 7.40
C THR A 783 -36.47 5.49 6.69
N ALA A 784 -35.15 5.62 6.90
CA ALA A 784 -34.32 6.63 6.28
C ALA A 784 -34.19 6.46 4.75
N MET A 785 -34.00 5.24 4.24
CA MET A 785 -34.02 4.99 2.78
C MET A 785 -35.39 5.34 2.17
N PHE A 786 -36.47 5.04 2.89
CA PHE A 786 -37.84 5.30 2.48
C PHE A 786 -38.35 6.71 2.84
N ARG A 787 -37.48 7.66 3.23
CA ARG A 787 -37.93 8.94 3.83
C ARG A 787 -38.88 9.78 2.97
N TYR A 788 -38.83 9.65 1.65
CA TYR A 788 -39.75 10.27 0.70
C TYR A 788 -41.18 9.70 0.72
N GLN A 789 -41.36 8.53 1.37
CA GLN A 789 -42.61 7.77 1.54
C GLN A 789 -43.01 7.65 3.01
N ARG A 790 -42.47 8.51 3.88
CA ARG A 790 -42.75 8.52 5.32
C ARG A 790 -43.29 9.88 5.75
N ALA A 791 -44.29 9.86 6.61
CA ALA A 791 -44.82 11.08 7.21
C ALA A 791 -43.77 11.73 8.11
N LYS A 792 -43.82 13.05 8.26
CA LYS A 792 -43.14 13.79 9.33
C LYS A 792 -44.15 14.18 10.40
N ASP A 793 -43.70 14.22 11.65
CA ASP A 793 -44.45 14.86 12.71
C ASP A 793 -44.24 16.39 12.73
N SER A 794 -44.85 17.07 13.70
CA SER A 794 -44.70 18.52 13.92
C SER A 794 -43.29 18.95 14.33
N GLY A 795 -42.42 18.02 14.74
CA GLY A 795 -41.00 18.28 15.04
C GLY A 795 -40.08 18.03 13.84
N GLY A 796 -40.62 17.59 12.71
CA GLY A 796 -39.85 17.25 11.51
C GLY A 796 -39.24 15.84 11.51
N TYR A 797 -39.51 15.03 12.54
CA TYR A 797 -39.04 13.65 12.65
C TYR A 797 -39.78 12.77 11.64
N TYR A 798 -39.06 11.97 10.85
CA TYR A 798 -39.69 10.96 10.01
C TYR A 798 -40.29 9.86 10.89
N LEU A 799 -41.50 9.43 10.56
CA LEU A 799 -42.21 8.41 11.31
C LEU A 799 -42.01 7.04 10.66
N ALA A 800 -41.38 6.12 11.38
CA ALA A 800 -41.28 4.72 10.98
C ALA A 800 -42.66 4.05 11.00
N THR A 801 -42.88 3.10 10.10
CA THR A 801 -44.11 2.31 10.00
C THR A 801 -43.88 0.85 10.39
N GLU A 802 -44.94 0.06 10.51
CA GLU A 802 -44.80 -1.37 10.85
C GLU A 802 -44.09 -2.15 9.74
N GLU A 803 -44.17 -1.70 8.49
CA GLU A 803 -43.42 -2.24 7.36
C GLU A 803 -41.91 -2.07 7.56
N ASP A 804 -41.44 -0.93 8.09
CA ASP A 804 -40.02 -0.71 8.41
C ASP A 804 -39.55 -1.72 9.49
N PHE A 805 -40.40 -2.02 10.47
CA PHE A 805 -40.13 -3.05 11.48
C PHE A 805 -40.07 -4.47 10.88
N GLN A 806 -41.00 -4.83 9.99
CA GLN A 806 -41.01 -6.16 9.38
C GLN A 806 -39.83 -6.35 8.41
N ALA A 807 -39.46 -5.31 7.66
CA ALA A 807 -38.28 -5.33 6.80
C ALA A 807 -36.99 -5.49 7.61
N ALA A 808 -36.85 -4.74 8.72
CA ALA A 808 -35.74 -4.93 9.66
C ALA A 808 -35.72 -6.34 10.26
N LYS A 809 -36.88 -6.89 10.66
CA LYS A 809 -36.99 -8.28 11.18
C LYS A 809 -36.52 -9.28 10.13
N ALA A 810 -36.97 -9.17 8.88
CA ALA A 810 -36.56 -10.06 7.79
C ALA A 810 -35.05 -10.03 7.49
N LEU A 811 -34.38 -8.88 7.67
CA LEU A 811 -32.92 -8.77 7.54
C LEU A 811 -32.16 -9.27 8.78
N PHE A 812 -32.77 -9.20 9.97
CA PHE A 812 -32.16 -9.59 11.24
C PHE A 812 -32.30 -11.09 11.55
N THR A 813 -33.44 -11.72 11.25
CA THR A 813 -33.77 -13.12 11.61
C THR A 813 -33.44 -14.14 10.51
N ASP A 814 -32.47 -13.85 9.65
CA ASP A 814 -32.00 -14.80 8.63
C ASP A 814 -31.11 -15.89 9.25
N ARG A 815 -30.55 -16.82 8.45
CA ARG A 815 -29.51 -17.76 8.89
C ARG A 815 -28.27 -17.08 9.51
N ASP A 816 -28.08 -15.80 9.22
CA ASP A 816 -27.06 -14.92 9.82
C ASP A 816 -27.46 -14.39 11.21
N GLY A 817 -28.77 -14.34 11.51
CA GLY A 817 -29.31 -13.97 12.81
C GLY A 817 -29.02 -15.00 13.90
N GLU A 818 -28.97 -16.29 13.55
CA GLU A 818 -28.50 -17.34 14.47
C GLU A 818 -27.05 -17.11 14.92
N GLU A 819 -26.23 -16.48 14.08
CA GLU A 819 -24.86 -16.10 14.39
C GLU A 819 -24.80 -14.87 15.32
N LEU A 820 -25.74 -13.93 15.22
CA LEU A 820 -25.91 -12.82 16.18
C LEU A 820 -26.42 -13.29 17.55
N VAL A 821 -27.34 -14.26 17.57
CA VAL A 821 -28.04 -14.73 18.80
C VAL A 821 -27.25 -15.83 19.52
N LYS A 822 -26.54 -16.72 18.81
CA LYS A 822 -25.81 -17.85 19.42
C LYS A 822 -24.29 -17.81 19.19
N ARG A 823 -23.76 -16.86 18.39
CA ARG A 823 -22.32 -16.77 18.00
C ARG A 823 -21.73 -18.10 17.49
N LEU A 824 -22.55 -18.84 16.74
CA LEU A 824 -22.18 -20.09 16.09
C LEU A 824 -21.51 -19.80 14.75
N THR A 825 -20.25 -20.18 14.63
CA THR A 825 -19.54 -20.22 13.35
C THR A 825 -20.28 -21.14 12.39
N ARG A 826 -20.04 -20.98 11.08
CA ARG A 826 -20.65 -21.84 10.07
C ARG A 826 -20.39 -23.34 10.33
N ARG A 827 -19.14 -23.72 10.65
CA ARG A 827 -18.78 -25.12 10.95
C ARG A 827 -19.48 -25.66 12.20
N GLU A 828 -19.73 -24.82 13.19
CA GLU A 828 -20.54 -25.18 14.36
C GLU A 828 -22.02 -25.39 14.00
N ARG A 829 -22.57 -24.58 13.08
CA ARG A 829 -23.92 -24.78 12.53
C ARG A 829 -24.01 -26.07 11.70
N ASP A 830 -23.04 -26.35 10.85
CA ASP A 830 -22.98 -27.59 10.06
C ASP A 830 -22.98 -28.84 10.99
N VAL A 831 -22.22 -28.81 12.08
CA VAL A 831 -22.22 -29.88 13.10
C VAL A 831 -23.55 -29.96 13.85
N LEU A 832 -24.19 -28.83 14.18
CA LEU A 832 -25.52 -28.84 14.79
C LEU A 832 -26.58 -29.44 13.87
N GLU A 833 -26.59 -29.12 12.57
CA GLU A 833 -27.52 -29.73 11.62
C GLU A 833 -27.33 -31.25 11.52
N LEU A 834 -26.08 -31.73 11.54
CA LEU A 834 -25.79 -33.17 11.60
C LEU A 834 -26.30 -33.84 12.88
N LEU A 835 -26.14 -33.19 14.04
CA LEU A 835 -26.63 -33.70 15.33
C LEU A 835 -28.16 -33.65 15.43
N VAL A 836 -28.83 -32.67 14.82
CA VAL A 836 -30.30 -32.65 14.67
C VAL A 836 -30.76 -33.78 13.76
N GLY A 837 -30.00 -34.09 12.70
CA GLY A 837 -30.28 -35.19 11.78
C GLY A 837 -30.09 -36.60 12.37
N VAL A 838 -29.35 -36.75 13.47
CA VAL A 838 -29.09 -38.04 14.13
C VAL A 838 -29.25 -37.91 15.65
N PRO A 839 -30.48 -38.07 16.20
CA PRO A 839 -30.77 -37.91 17.63
C PRO A 839 -30.01 -38.89 18.55
N GLU A 840 -29.70 -40.09 18.05
CA GLU A 840 -28.84 -41.11 18.71
C GLU A 840 -27.43 -40.57 19.01
N GLY A 841 -27.00 -39.54 18.28
CA GLY A 841 -25.69 -38.90 18.36
C GLY A 841 -24.69 -39.40 17.32
N LEU A 842 -23.57 -38.69 17.21
CA LEU A 842 -22.48 -38.96 16.27
C LEU A 842 -21.12 -38.97 16.97
N THR A 843 -20.17 -39.78 16.50
CA THR A 843 -18.77 -39.71 16.91
C THR A 843 -18.01 -38.60 16.18
N ARG A 844 -16.80 -38.27 16.62
CA ARG A 844 -15.95 -37.30 15.91
C ARG A 844 -15.60 -37.75 14.49
N ASP A 845 -15.47 -39.06 14.28
CA ASP A 845 -15.11 -39.62 12.98
C ASP A 845 -16.29 -39.56 12.01
N ASP A 846 -17.52 -39.84 12.47
CA ASP A 846 -18.74 -39.66 11.66
C ASP A 846 -18.94 -38.20 11.22
N VAL A 847 -18.63 -37.24 12.11
CA VAL A 847 -18.69 -35.81 11.80
C VAL A 847 -17.56 -35.39 10.84
N ALA A 848 -16.36 -35.97 10.99
CA ALA A 848 -15.23 -35.74 10.10
C ALA A 848 -15.53 -36.19 8.67
N GLU A 849 -16.06 -37.41 8.53
CA GLU A 849 -16.44 -38.00 7.24
C GLU A 849 -17.56 -37.19 6.57
N ARG A 850 -18.67 -36.92 7.28
CA ARG A 850 -19.83 -36.21 6.72
C ARG A 850 -19.56 -34.76 6.33
N LEU A 851 -18.59 -34.10 6.96
CA LEU A 851 -18.21 -32.71 6.63
C LEU A 851 -16.94 -32.61 5.76
N GLY A 852 -16.29 -33.73 5.43
CA GLY A 852 -15.06 -33.76 4.64
C GLY A 852 -13.88 -33.03 5.30
N ILE A 853 -13.74 -33.13 6.63
CA ILE A 853 -12.73 -32.42 7.43
C ILE A 853 -11.90 -33.38 8.29
N ALA A 854 -10.70 -32.97 8.71
CA ALA A 854 -9.86 -33.81 9.55
C ALA A 854 -10.44 -33.98 10.97
N PRO A 855 -10.29 -35.15 11.64
CA PRO A 855 -10.80 -35.36 13.01
C PRO A 855 -10.26 -34.38 14.07
N GLN A 856 -9.07 -33.81 13.83
CA GLN A 856 -8.51 -32.73 14.64
C GLN A 856 -9.29 -31.41 14.49
N GLN A 857 -9.82 -31.12 13.31
CA GLN A 857 -10.69 -29.96 13.07
C GLN A 857 -12.05 -30.14 13.75
N VAL A 858 -12.63 -31.35 13.71
CA VAL A 858 -13.85 -31.68 14.48
C VAL A 858 -13.64 -31.45 15.97
N SER A 859 -12.51 -31.91 16.51
CA SER A 859 -12.15 -31.69 17.92
C SER A 859 -12.06 -30.20 18.27
N ARG A 860 -11.54 -29.36 17.36
CA ARG A 860 -11.50 -27.89 17.51
C ARG A 860 -12.87 -27.23 17.39
N ILE A 861 -13.81 -27.79 16.61
CA ILE A 861 -15.19 -27.28 16.52
C ILE A 861 -15.93 -27.53 17.85
N PHE A 862 -15.84 -28.74 18.41
CA PHE A 862 -16.50 -29.07 19.69
C PHE A 862 -15.88 -28.33 20.89
N CYS A 863 -14.55 -28.32 21.00
CA CYS A 863 -13.83 -27.83 22.19
C CYS A 863 -13.26 -26.41 22.06
N GLY A 864 -13.27 -25.79 20.87
CA GLY A 864 -12.67 -24.49 20.63
C GLY A 864 -11.14 -24.51 20.58
N ARG A 865 -10.51 -23.34 20.69
CA ARG A 865 -9.04 -23.20 20.72
C ARG A 865 -8.61 -23.09 22.19
N ASN A 866 -7.68 -23.93 22.62
CA ASN A 866 -7.25 -24.05 24.04
C ASN A 866 -8.40 -24.34 25.03
N GLY A 867 -9.54 -24.85 24.58
CA GLY A 867 -10.72 -25.10 25.42
C GLY A 867 -11.72 -23.94 25.48
N GLU A 868 -11.52 -22.85 24.73
CA GLU A 868 -12.42 -21.69 24.71
C GLU A 868 -13.09 -21.48 23.33
N GLY A 869 -14.35 -21.06 23.36
CA GLY A 869 -15.11 -20.62 22.19
C GLY A 869 -15.72 -21.74 21.34
N GLY A 870 -15.69 -23.00 21.80
CA GLY A 870 -16.20 -24.17 21.08
C GLY A 870 -17.70 -24.42 21.26
N LEU A 871 -18.24 -25.30 20.40
CA LEU A 871 -19.67 -25.59 20.31
C LEU A 871 -20.30 -26.04 21.63
N MET A 872 -19.59 -26.85 22.43
CA MET A 872 -20.10 -27.37 23.70
C MET A 872 -20.27 -26.30 24.79
N GLN A 873 -19.69 -25.11 24.61
CA GLN A 873 -19.92 -23.95 25.48
C GLN A 873 -21.12 -23.10 25.02
N LYS A 874 -21.56 -23.25 23.77
CA LYS A 874 -22.63 -22.46 23.13
C LYS A 874 -23.97 -23.20 23.11
N VAL A 875 -23.95 -24.52 23.05
CA VAL A 875 -25.14 -25.39 22.99
C VAL A 875 -24.99 -26.57 23.94
N ALA A 876 -26.09 -26.95 24.59
CA ALA A 876 -26.15 -28.08 25.52
C ALA A 876 -26.01 -29.43 24.80
N ILE A 877 -24.77 -29.84 24.54
CA ILE A 877 -24.41 -31.12 23.94
C ILE A 877 -24.06 -32.13 25.03
N LYS A 878 -24.64 -33.33 24.92
CA LYS A 878 -24.36 -34.48 25.78
C LYS A 878 -23.25 -35.33 25.14
N GLU A 879 -22.07 -35.34 25.76
CA GLU A 879 -20.99 -36.27 25.45
C GLU A 879 -21.18 -37.58 26.23
N THR A 880 -21.21 -38.71 25.53
CA THR A 880 -21.33 -40.06 26.12
C THR A 880 -20.13 -40.90 25.68
N ARG A 881 -19.34 -41.40 26.63
CA ARG A 881 -18.17 -42.24 26.35
C ARG A 881 -18.57 -43.71 26.32
N LEU A 882 -18.55 -44.31 25.13
CA LEU A 882 -18.76 -45.74 24.91
C LEU A 882 -17.41 -46.47 24.88
N SER A 883 -17.39 -47.72 25.35
CA SER A 883 -16.23 -48.62 25.26
C SER A 883 -16.56 -49.79 24.34
N GLU A 884 -15.80 -49.93 23.26
CA GLU A 884 -15.97 -50.97 22.25
C GLU A 884 -14.74 -51.88 22.26
N MET A 885 -14.95 -53.20 22.31
CA MET A 885 -13.85 -54.17 22.48
C MET A 885 -13.44 -54.74 21.12
N LEU A 886 -12.38 -54.18 20.53
CA LEU A 886 -11.87 -54.62 19.24
C LEU A 886 -10.93 -55.82 19.43
N ARG A 887 -11.37 -57.01 19.01
CA ARG A 887 -10.51 -58.17 18.84
C ARG A 887 -9.57 -57.93 17.66
N ILE A 888 -8.27 -57.97 17.93
CA ILE A 888 -7.21 -57.88 16.92
C ILE A 888 -6.86 -59.30 16.43
N ASN A 889 -6.83 -60.26 17.36
CA ASN A 889 -6.57 -61.69 17.13
C ASN A 889 -7.44 -62.54 18.10
N GLU A 890 -7.40 -63.88 17.99
CA GLU A 890 -8.12 -64.78 18.90
C GLU A 890 -7.73 -64.60 20.38
N GLU A 891 -6.47 -64.22 20.65
CA GLU A 891 -5.91 -64.05 22.01
C GLU A 891 -5.76 -62.58 22.45
N GLN A 892 -6.03 -61.59 21.58
CA GLN A 892 -5.80 -60.17 21.90
C GLN A 892 -7.00 -59.29 21.55
N SER A 893 -7.56 -58.65 22.58
CA SER A 893 -8.63 -57.65 22.47
C SER A 893 -8.20 -56.31 23.06
N ARG A 894 -8.34 -55.24 22.28
CA ARG A 894 -8.08 -53.85 22.71
C ARG A 894 -9.41 -53.11 22.91
N THR A 895 -9.65 -52.65 24.12
CA THR A 895 -10.77 -51.74 24.41
C THR A 895 -10.46 -50.36 23.83
N ILE A 896 -11.29 -49.89 22.90
CA ILE A 896 -11.24 -48.55 22.34
C ILE A 896 -12.40 -47.75 22.91
N HIS A 897 -12.13 -46.52 23.36
CA HIS A 897 -13.17 -45.61 23.80
C HIS A 897 -13.55 -44.66 22.67
N LYS A 898 -14.85 -44.57 22.37
CA LYS A 898 -15.43 -43.63 21.40
C LYS A 898 -16.35 -42.67 22.16
N ASN A 899 -16.26 -41.38 21.86
CA ASN A 899 -17.16 -40.37 22.42
C ASN A 899 -18.25 -40.07 21.39
N VAL A 900 -19.51 -40.22 21.80
CA VAL A 900 -20.71 -39.90 21.02
C VAL A 900 -21.31 -38.60 21.54
N TYR A 901 -21.59 -37.66 20.64
CA TYR A 901 -22.19 -36.36 20.93
C TYR A 901 -23.65 -36.37 20.49
N SER A 902 -24.56 -35.94 21.35
CA SER A 902 -26.00 -35.84 21.08
C SER A 902 -26.55 -34.52 21.62
N LEU A 903 -27.64 -34.01 21.05
CA LEU A 903 -28.29 -32.79 21.56
C LEU A 903 -29.20 -33.15 22.73
N LYS A 904 -29.06 -32.42 23.86
CA LYS A 904 -29.78 -32.77 25.09
C LYS A 904 -31.26 -32.36 25.04
N ASP A 905 -31.52 -31.14 24.58
CA ASP A 905 -32.85 -30.57 24.28
C ASP A 905 -32.65 -29.40 23.30
N TYR A 906 -32.88 -29.60 21.99
CA TYR A 906 -32.68 -28.55 20.96
C TYR A 906 -33.93 -28.34 20.12
N ASP A 907 -34.67 -27.24 20.39
CA ASP A 907 -35.80 -26.83 19.56
C ASP A 907 -35.31 -26.07 18.32
N ARG A 908 -35.63 -26.62 17.15
CA ARG A 908 -35.31 -26.07 15.82
C ARG A 908 -36.21 -24.88 15.43
N PHE A 909 -37.39 -24.74 16.04
CA PHE A 909 -38.43 -23.80 15.62
C PHE A 909 -38.77 -22.72 16.66
N ALA A 910 -38.23 -22.79 17.87
CA ALA A 910 -38.28 -21.68 18.83
C ALA A 910 -37.75 -20.34 18.26
N GLY A 911 -36.88 -20.37 17.23
CA GLY A 911 -36.08 -19.21 16.80
C GLY A 911 -36.78 -18.05 16.08
N PHE A 912 -37.96 -18.24 15.45
CA PHE A 912 -38.51 -17.20 14.54
C PHE A 912 -39.29 -16.06 15.24
N ASP A 913 -39.77 -16.29 16.46
CA ASP A 913 -40.37 -15.24 17.32
C ASP A 913 -39.63 -15.04 18.65
N ALA A 914 -38.54 -15.78 18.94
CA ALA A 914 -37.82 -15.70 20.21
C ALA A 914 -36.89 -14.49 20.40
N VAL A 915 -36.71 -13.64 19.38
CA VAL A 915 -35.75 -12.52 19.44
C VAL A 915 -36.46 -11.18 19.64
N VAL A 916 -37.39 -10.85 18.75
CA VAL A 916 -38.20 -9.63 18.82
C VAL A 916 -39.54 -9.83 18.13
N ARG A 917 -40.61 -9.30 18.74
CA ARG A 917 -41.96 -9.29 18.18
C ARG A 917 -42.63 -7.93 18.38
N LEU A 918 -43.59 -7.62 17.51
CA LEU A 918 -44.45 -6.44 17.64
C LEU A 918 -45.82 -6.89 18.17
N LYS A 919 -46.24 -6.34 19.31
CA LYS A 919 -47.58 -6.58 19.85
C LYS A 919 -48.63 -5.97 18.90
N PRO A 920 -49.84 -6.58 18.76
CA PRO A 920 -50.93 -5.96 18.01
C PRO A 920 -51.34 -4.63 18.65
N GLU A 921 -51.91 -3.73 17.85
CA GLU A 921 -52.42 -2.46 18.35
C GLU A 921 -53.69 -2.70 19.20
N ASN A 922 -53.61 -2.43 20.50
CA ASN A 922 -54.80 -2.49 21.36
C ASN A 922 -55.76 -1.37 20.97
N GLN A 923 -56.94 -1.74 20.47
CA GLN A 923 -58.05 -0.80 20.29
C GLN A 923 -58.31 -0.08 21.62
N LYS A 924 -58.09 1.24 21.64
CA LYS A 924 -58.13 2.03 22.86
C LYS A 924 -59.54 1.99 23.46
N HIS A 925 -59.65 1.53 24.70
CA HIS A 925 -60.79 1.87 25.54
C HIS A 925 -60.82 3.41 25.69
N GLU A 926 -61.91 4.02 25.23
CA GLU A 926 -62.14 5.45 25.40
C GLU A 926 -62.30 5.80 26.89
N THR A 927 -61.69 6.90 27.33
CA THR A 927 -62.21 7.75 28.43
C THR A 927 -61.60 9.16 28.28
N PRO A 928 -62.29 10.23 28.73
CA PRO A 928 -62.32 11.48 27.95
C PRO A 928 -61.45 12.64 28.46
N ARG A 929 -61.27 13.64 27.59
CA ARG A 929 -60.54 14.90 27.82
C ARG A 929 -61.15 15.77 28.95
N ASN A 930 -60.27 16.33 29.78
CA ASN A 930 -60.34 17.64 30.47
C ASN A 930 -58.96 17.88 31.11
N GLY A 931 -58.36 19.08 31.24
CA GLY A 931 -58.72 20.41 30.74
C GLY A 931 -58.19 21.52 31.67
N ARG A 932 -57.49 22.52 31.10
CA ARG A 932 -57.12 23.87 31.65
C ARG A 932 -55.81 24.10 32.46
N ASN A 933 -54.99 24.98 31.86
CA ASN A 933 -54.44 26.26 32.35
C ASN A 933 -53.29 26.36 33.40
N HIS A 934 -52.32 27.23 33.06
CA HIS A 934 -51.56 28.22 33.85
C HIS A 934 -51.33 28.00 35.36
N ASP A 935 -50.07 28.11 35.82
CA ASP A 935 -49.50 29.43 36.18
C ASP A 935 -47.96 29.44 36.37
N GLU A 936 -47.35 30.63 36.34
CA GLU A 936 -45.94 30.87 36.75
C GLU A 936 -45.86 31.40 38.19
N THR A 937 -44.86 30.97 38.97
CA THR A 937 -44.40 31.56 40.26
C THR A 937 -42.98 31.01 40.50
N LYS A 938 -41.88 31.75 40.72
CA LYS A 938 -41.56 32.79 41.73
C LYS A 938 -41.91 32.34 43.16
N ASP A 939 -41.02 32.33 44.16
CA ASP A 939 -39.78 33.10 44.36
C ASP A 939 -38.73 32.32 45.18
N GLU A 940 -37.53 32.88 45.32
CA GLU A 940 -36.37 32.29 46.03
C GLU A 940 -36.38 32.50 47.57
N THR A 941 -35.34 31.95 48.21
CA THR A 941 -34.67 32.38 49.46
C THR A 941 -35.10 31.76 50.80
N ILE A 942 -34.11 31.23 51.52
CA ILE A 942 -33.73 31.59 52.92
C ILE A 942 -32.21 31.43 53.05
N GLN A 943 -31.55 32.24 53.89
CA GLN A 943 -30.11 32.53 53.84
C GLN A 943 -29.25 31.76 54.88
N ASN A 944 -27.94 31.64 54.58
CA ASN A 944 -26.76 31.74 55.50
C ASN A 944 -26.82 31.08 56.90
N ARG A 945 -25.83 30.29 57.38
CA ARG A 945 -24.38 30.58 57.47
C ARG A 945 -23.64 29.42 58.19
N GLY A 946 -22.32 29.27 57.98
CA GLY A 946 -21.42 28.47 58.84
C GLY A 946 -20.66 27.35 58.11
N THR A 947 -19.46 27.60 57.57
CA THR A 947 -18.11 27.48 58.21
C THR A 947 -17.57 26.06 58.35
N GLY A 948 -16.39 25.79 57.78
CA GLY A 948 -15.61 24.57 58.07
C GLY A 948 -15.21 23.76 56.83
N ASP A 949 -14.18 24.25 56.14
CA ASP A 949 -13.00 23.55 55.62
C ASP A 949 -13.01 22.02 55.29
N ARG A 950 -12.59 21.74 54.04
CA ARG A 950 -11.37 20.98 53.60
C ARG A 950 -11.05 19.65 54.31
N GLU A 951 -10.71 18.55 53.63
CA GLU A 951 -9.54 18.31 52.75
C GLU A 951 -9.79 17.09 51.81
N THR A 952 -9.36 17.05 50.55
CA THR A 952 -8.03 16.63 49.99
C THR A 952 -7.45 15.27 50.43
N LYS A 953 -6.85 14.57 49.43
CA LYS A 953 -5.82 13.50 49.48
C LYS A 953 -6.23 12.01 49.61
N GLU A 954 -6.02 11.33 48.48
CA GLU A 954 -5.01 10.26 48.30
C GLU A 954 -4.85 9.07 49.28
N ILE A 955 -5.14 7.88 48.73
CA ILE A 955 -4.21 6.74 48.56
C ILE A 955 -3.86 5.79 49.75
N LYS A 956 -3.96 4.48 49.41
CA LYS A 956 -3.31 3.25 49.98
C LYS A 956 -3.86 2.61 51.26
N ASN A 957 -4.50 1.46 51.03
CA ASN A 957 -4.07 0.13 51.48
C ASN A 957 -3.32 0.00 52.83
N LYS A 958 -3.88 -0.83 53.72
CA LYS A 958 -3.22 -2.11 54.08
C LYS A 958 -4.15 -3.09 54.83
N ASN A 959 -4.08 -4.35 54.39
CA ASN A 959 -4.27 -5.58 55.20
C ASN A 959 -5.71 -5.89 55.69
N LYS A 960 -6.08 -7.15 55.95
CA LYS A 960 -5.29 -8.40 56.07
C LYS A 960 -6.13 -9.64 55.66
N ILE A 961 -5.47 -10.77 55.43
CA ILE A 961 -6.09 -12.09 55.18
C ILE A 961 -6.22 -12.86 56.51
N GLU A 962 -7.30 -13.62 56.67
CA GLU A 962 -7.49 -14.77 57.58
C GLU A 962 -7.90 -15.96 56.68
N ASP A 963 -7.14 -17.05 56.61
CA ASP A 963 -7.09 -18.22 57.52
C ASP A 963 -8.25 -19.21 57.36
N ARG A 964 -7.99 -20.40 56.78
CA ARG A 964 -7.99 -21.71 57.49
C ARG A 964 -7.90 -22.97 56.59
N GLU A 965 -7.01 -23.89 57.01
CA GLU A 965 -7.14 -25.38 57.13
C GLU A 965 -7.58 -26.22 55.89
N CYS A 966 -7.11 -27.47 55.67
CA CYS A 966 -6.56 -28.49 56.56
C CYS A 966 -5.20 -29.10 56.12
N ARG A 967 -4.59 -29.88 57.03
CA ARG A 967 -3.34 -30.66 56.87
C ARG A 967 -3.62 -32.13 56.53
N GLU A 968 -2.66 -32.77 55.86
CA GLU A 968 -2.04 -34.07 56.21
C GLU A 968 -0.59 -34.05 55.67
N ASP A 969 0.42 -34.76 56.15
CA ASP A 969 0.98 -34.97 57.50
C ASP A 969 2.39 -35.64 57.28
N ILE A 970 3.21 -35.80 58.34
CA ILE A 970 4.39 -36.70 58.43
C ILE A 970 5.72 -36.29 57.72
N SER A 971 6.65 -35.71 58.52
CA SER A 971 8.07 -36.12 58.80
C SER A 971 9.10 -36.36 57.67
N SER A 972 10.43 -36.19 57.81
CA SER A 972 11.31 -35.88 58.96
C SER A 972 12.71 -35.40 58.49
N SER A 973 13.47 -34.71 59.37
CA SER A 973 14.96 -34.63 59.48
C SER A 973 15.84 -34.29 58.24
N GLY A 974 16.87 -33.44 58.29
CA GLY A 974 17.47 -32.67 59.40
C GLY A 974 19.01 -32.71 59.34
N HIS A 975 19.68 -31.55 59.46
CA HIS A 975 21.16 -31.34 59.41
C HIS A 975 21.83 -31.70 58.06
N ASP A 976 23.03 -31.25 57.64
CA ASP A 976 23.84 -30.01 57.76
C ASP A 976 24.93 -30.10 56.63
N GLU A 977 25.86 -29.20 56.30
CA GLU A 977 26.36 -27.92 56.86
C GLU A 977 27.10 -27.12 55.73
N THR A 978 27.37 -25.81 55.90
CA THR A 978 28.45 -25.02 55.22
C THR A 978 28.43 -24.84 53.67
N LEU A 979 29.12 -23.90 52.99
CA LEU A 979 29.71 -22.56 53.26
C LEU A 979 30.07 -21.92 51.89
N LEU A 980 30.01 -20.57 51.76
CA LEU A 980 30.82 -19.68 50.87
C LEU A 980 30.87 -19.94 49.33
N SER A 981 31.02 -18.98 48.41
CA SER A 981 30.92 -17.51 48.31
C SER A 981 30.88 -17.18 46.78
N HIS A 982 30.68 -15.99 46.21
CA HIS A 982 30.63 -14.56 46.58
C HIS A 982 29.33 -13.94 45.97
N ALA A 983 28.78 -12.76 46.34
CA ALA A 983 29.27 -11.37 46.36
C ALA A 983 29.71 -10.83 44.97
N GLU A 984 29.32 -9.64 44.49
CA GLU A 984 28.41 -8.57 44.95
C GLU A 984 28.03 -7.72 43.69
N GLU A 985 26.83 -7.16 43.53
CA GLU A 985 26.42 -5.77 43.86
C GLU A 985 27.32 -4.63 43.29
N LYS A 986 26.86 -3.42 42.92
CA LYS A 986 25.53 -2.80 42.68
C LYS A 986 25.73 -1.45 41.93
N ASN A 987 24.62 -0.90 41.43
CA ASN A 987 24.30 0.49 41.09
C ASN A 987 25.22 1.64 41.57
N GLY A 988 25.30 2.72 40.76
CA GLY A 988 25.60 4.08 41.24
C GLY A 988 25.40 5.18 40.19
N PHE A 989 24.58 6.20 40.49
CA PHE A 989 24.34 7.38 39.62
C PHE A 989 24.34 8.68 40.44
N VAL A 990 25.25 9.62 40.15
CA VAL A 990 25.43 10.98 40.72
C VAL A 990 26.22 11.84 39.70
N GLY A 991 26.07 13.17 39.53
CA GLY A 991 25.07 14.09 40.12
C GLY A 991 25.48 15.57 40.20
N PHE A 992 25.89 16.20 39.09
CA PHE A 992 26.14 17.67 38.89
C PHE A 992 27.32 18.37 39.62
N VAL A 993 27.98 19.32 38.92
CA VAL A 993 27.93 20.80 39.14
C VAL A 993 29.00 21.57 38.29
N LYS A 994 28.58 22.65 37.60
CA LYS A 994 29.21 23.98 37.19
C LYS A 994 30.75 24.20 37.26
N ALA A 995 31.40 25.15 36.56
CA ALA A 995 31.16 26.17 35.49
C ALA A 995 32.58 26.57 34.91
N THR A 996 32.83 27.41 33.89
CA THR A 996 32.57 28.88 33.72
C THR A 996 32.90 29.37 32.30
N ASP A 997 32.45 30.59 31.98
CA ASP A 997 32.47 31.27 30.66
C ASP A 997 33.79 31.96 30.23
N ASN A 998 33.70 32.70 29.09
CA ASN A 998 34.56 33.78 28.54
C ASN A 998 35.68 33.40 27.53
N GLU A 999 36.04 34.23 26.53
CA GLU A 999 35.34 35.27 25.73
C GLU A 999 36.29 35.75 24.58
N LYS A 1000 35.76 36.48 23.58
CA LYS A 1000 36.42 37.49 22.70
C LYS A 1000 37.36 37.11 21.53
N ASP A 1001 37.09 37.82 20.41
CA ASP A 1001 37.98 38.51 19.44
C ASP A 1001 39.15 37.74 18.75
N GLY A 1002 39.55 38.01 17.50
CA GLY A 1002 39.04 38.92 16.48
C GLY A 1002 40.09 39.20 15.37
N PHE A 1003 39.64 39.40 14.12
CA PHE A 1003 40.27 40.19 13.05
C PHE A 1003 41.76 39.96 12.60
N VAL A 1004 41.89 39.48 11.35
CA VAL A 1004 42.52 40.19 10.18
C VAL A 1004 44.03 40.06 9.82
N ASN A 1005 44.23 39.88 8.50
CA ASN A 1005 45.39 40.14 7.60
C ASN A 1005 46.74 39.40 7.79
N GLY A 1006 47.36 39.08 6.64
CA GLY A 1006 48.75 38.62 6.58
C GLY A 1006 49.18 38.04 5.22
N SER A 1007 49.10 38.84 4.15
CA SER A 1007 49.57 38.41 2.82
C SER A 1007 51.10 38.19 2.75
N SER A 1008 51.51 37.39 1.76
CA SER A 1008 52.51 37.72 0.73
C SER A 1008 53.81 36.89 0.64
N CYS A 1009 54.02 36.42 -0.59
CA CYS A 1009 55.23 36.51 -1.42
C CYS A 1009 56.49 35.66 -1.14
N GLY A 1010 57.00 35.14 -2.26
CA GLY A 1010 58.41 34.78 -2.47
C GLY A 1010 58.67 33.28 -2.54
N SER A 1011 59.28 32.72 -3.58
CA SER A 1011 59.63 33.28 -4.90
C SER A 1011 60.13 32.13 -5.79
N SER A 1012 59.80 32.18 -7.09
CA SER A 1012 60.51 31.42 -8.14
C SER A 1012 62.01 31.81 -8.14
N PRO A 1013 62.91 31.03 -8.80
CA PRO A 1013 63.06 31.25 -10.25
C PRO A 1013 63.54 30.05 -11.11
N HIS A 1014 63.28 30.15 -12.42
CA HIS A 1014 64.16 29.80 -13.57
C HIS A 1014 64.79 28.38 -13.66
N ASP A 1015 65.06 27.77 -14.82
CA ASP A 1015 64.86 28.01 -16.26
C ASP A 1015 65.23 26.66 -16.96
N GLU A 1016 65.12 26.36 -18.25
CA GLU A 1016 64.85 27.12 -19.48
C GLU A 1016 64.33 26.15 -20.57
N THR A 1017 63.60 26.70 -21.55
CA THR A 1017 63.55 26.42 -23.02
C THR A 1017 64.40 25.28 -23.65
N LYS A 1018 64.11 24.70 -24.84
CA LYS A 1018 63.26 25.09 -26.01
C LYS A 1018 63.25 23.96 -27.06
N CYS A 1019 62.29 24.03 -28.01
CA CYS A 1019 62.42 23.55 -29.42
C CYS A 1019 62.68 22.04 -29.64
N GLU A 1020 62.44 21.43 -30.80
CA GLU A 1020 61.73 21.83 -32.03
C GLU A 1020 61.14 20.56 -32.70
N ALA A 1021 60.34 20.73 -33.76
CA ALA A 1021 59.71 19.62 -34.47
C ALA A 1021 60.64 18.93 -35.47
N GLU A 1022 60.36 17.65 -35.79
CA GLU A 1022 60.44 17.11 -37.16
C GLU A 1022 59.70 15.77 -37.27
N ALA A 1023 59.22 15.46 -38.48
CA ALA A 1023 58.41 14.30 -38.93
C ALA A 1023 56.91 14.30 -38.55
#